data_AF-A0A813ICR3-F1
#
_entry.id   AF-A0A813ICR3-F1
#
_cell.length_a   1.000
_cell.length_b   1.000
_cell.length_c   1.000
_cell.angle_alpha   90.00
_cell.angle_beta   90.00
_cell.angle_gamma   90.00
#
_symmetry.space_group_name_H-M   'P 1'
#
loop_
_entity.id
_entity.type
_entity.pdbx_description
1 polymer ?
#
loop_
_entity_poly.entity_id
_entity_poly.type
_entity_poly.pdbx_seq_one_letter_code
_entity_poly.pdbx_strand_id
1 'polypeptide(L)'
;MAPHLTPQELDLLKQWHGKDKLTPVQVYTKLTARRASRHVAAPDLTNIRRVLRGETNRQGIVETRGRKKILSRRQVRSMNTKRKLLIKKAKGEHEVRWKDVIKETRGVTCSASTAKRGFDEAGLDVKWRRAREKPHKDVDVTNERLEICSQWQNLPANHFLKKVDLIIDNKKWPIPTTKQAKRYLKMQRLRGHLRTASEGLNPDFVKPSPRKHRKNPGGYVDLCAGICGDRVVLWEYLDGSWGGEAAAAVYEGPVLSALRKHRGNKRRYTVLQDNDPRGYKSKLAQTAREENHIVTMNLPRYSPDLNPLDFGIWQAVQQRMDKQGLNGKESKEAFKAQLRRTALWLPKDMAEPAAEEDDGQSSSCSSEEEWWLQEAEDPAARNMVFLLTFSALLHTSEDEELLDPDTLTREKIRDAVLDAVANPSAEGDARGGRPRTRTLQAQKLVVAKERHSGRAKDHFHVALKLSNQSRFQPLKLALRQRGHLACHFSTSHTMWWSVLNYLVVPSSKKPAVDAEVLVWTSGGLSLNLFEESQEPWNAKALKRRREAQQLAPLEKDGKRLKKKERFGKLDFTALVLAEGLRAKEEVMKYVQEKGSAEMQSYASRAQRRLKEFIEDAFDWQAAPAKVKADQESDWSLVERLARGTCQCGEDGCLWYEAAVNFVDRNPGIDRECLAACLRKVISEGPSKTARVPLVVGPRNAGKSTILEPLDEVFGQSRVLHKPKLGAPCPLTKLVTGSIRFLFFDDYRPVEYAAMPKDNPTVAPTTFLAMFCGQPFDVQMPQNHHFGHPEIKWRRGAAMTAKEEGLWDPMGAVTREEIRHMQARVVQFAATDVIPDVVFRTLPKCKESWSRWVLMDSVAFARRSPPVAFPQTRLRRRLPALPLLEDPAGHGESQDDDGV
;
A
#
# COMPACT_ATOMS: atom_id res chain seq x y z
N MET A 1 -14.28 -43.79 -12.16
CA MET A 1 -15.57 -43.15 -11.78
C MET A 1 -16.59 -43.45 -12.87
N ALA A 2 -17.88 -43.57 -12.54
CA ALA A 2 -18.92 -43.70 -13.57
C ALA A 2 -18.96 -42.42 -14.44
N PRO A 3 -19.02 -42.53 -15.79
CA PRO A 3 -19.03 -41.36 -16.65
C PRO A 3 -20.34 -40.58 -16.51
N HIS A 4 -20.24 -39.26 -16.65
CA HIS A 4 -21.37 -38.34 -16.55
C HIS A 4 -22.50 -38.67 -17.54
N LEU A 5 -23.69 -38.14 -17.25
CA LEU A 5 -24.83 -38.23 -18.16
C LEU A 5 -24.59 -37.29 -19.35
N THR A 6 -24.55 -37.84 -20.56
CA THR A 6 -24.45 -37.07 -21.80
C THR A 6 -25.75 -36.28 -22.07
N PRO A 7 -25.72 -35.21 -22.89
CA PRO A 7 -26.94 -34.47 -23.25
C PRO A 7 -28.06 -35.37 -23.78
N GLN A 8 -27.72 -36.30 -24.67
CA GLN A 8 -28.66 -37.29 -25.22
C GLN A 8 -29.30 -38.17 -24.14
N GLU A 9 -28.53 -38.56 -23.11
CA GLU A 9 -29.08 -39.29 -21.96
C GLU A 9 -29.96 -38.41 -21.08
N LEU A 10 -29.62 -37.13 -20.89
CA LEU A 10 -30.45 -36.20 -20.11
C LEU A 10 -31.83 -35.98 -20.75
N ASP A 11 -31.90 -35.93 -22.09
CA ASP A 11 -33.18 -35.80 -22.80
C ASP A 11 -33.96 -37.12 -22.83
N LEU A 12 -33.29 -38.27 -22.97
CA LEU A 12 -33.93 -39.59 -22.78
C LEU A 12 -34.47 -39.78 -21.36
N LEU A 13 -33.74 -39.35 -20.33
CA LEU A 13 -34.20 -39.39 -18.93
C LEU A 13 -35.49 -38.58 -18.75
N LYS A 14 -35.60 -37.39 -19.36
CA LYS A 14 -36.81 -36.55 -19.33
C LYS A 14 -37.95 -37.18 -20.11
N GLN A 15 -37.69 -37.72 -21.31
CA GLN A 15 -38.70 -38.42 -22.10
C GLN A 15 -39.28 -39.60 -21.31
N TRP A 16 -38.41 -40.44 -20.75
CA TRP A 16 -38.82 -41.64 -20.01
C TRP A 16 -39.57 -41.31 -18.72
N HIS A 17 -39.19 -40.25 -18.00
CA HIS A 17 -39.89 -39.86 -16.78
C HIS A 17 -41.19 -39.09 -17.04
N GLY A 18 -41.21 -38.18 -18.03
CA GLY A 18 -42.35 -37.32 -18.31
C GLY A 18 -43.37 -37.91 -19.29
N LYS A 19 -42.92 -38.45 -20.43
CA LYS A 19 -43.80 -39.00 -21.48
C LYS A 19 -44.12 -40.48 -21.24
N ASP A 20 -43.10 -41.31 -20.97
CA ASP A 20 -43.30 -42.74 -20.69
C ASP A 20 -43.76 -42.99 -19.23
N LYS A 21 -43.85 -41.94 -18.38
CA LYS A 21 -44.23 -41.96 -16.95
C LYS A 21 -43.44 -42.94 -16.06
N LEU A 22 -42.22 -43.33 -16.46
CA LEU A 22 -41.42 -44.30 -15.73
C LEU A 22 -40.87 -43.69 -14.42
N THR A 23 -40.89 -44.49 -13.35
CA THR A 23 -40.33 -44.10 -12.05
C THR A 23 -38.80 -43.94 -12.12
N PRO A 24 -38.16 -43.16 -11.23
CA PRO A 24 -36.71 -42.98 -11.23
C PRO A 24 -35.89 -44.28 -11.13
N VAL A 25 -36.47 -45.38 -10.61
CA VAL A 25 -35.83 -46.70 -10.55
C VAL A 25 -35.95 -47.43 -11.88
N GLN A 26 -37.12 -47.44 -12.52
CA GLN A 26 -37.29 -47.99 -13.87
C GLN A 26 -36.43 -47.25 -14.90
N VAL A 27 -36.38 -45.91 -14.79
CA VAL A 27 -35.52 -45.03 -15.59
C VAL A 27 -34.03 -45.39 -15.40
N TYR A 28 -33.60 -45.66 -14.17
CA TYR A 28 -32.24 -46.14 -13.87
C TYR A 28 -31.95 -47.50 -14.51
N THR A 29 -32.84 -48.49 -14.38
CA THR A 29 -32.65 -49.83 -14.97
C THR A 29 -32.59 -49.76 -16.49
N LYS A 30 -33.48 -48.98 -17.12
CA LYS A 30 -33.53 -48.75 -18.58
C LYS A 30 -32.25 -48.07 -19.09
N LEU A 31 -31.69 -47.11 -18.34
CA LEU A 31 -30.42 -46.47 -18.69
C LEU A 31 -29.21 -47.39 -18.46
N THR A 32 -29.19 -48.15 -17.37
CA THR A 32 -28.12 -49.10 -17.04
C THR A 32 -28.01 -50.19 -18.09
N ALA A 33 -29.12 -50.77 -18.55
CA ALA A 33 -29.12 -51.73 -19.67
C ALA A 33 -28.58 -51.10 -20.97
N ARG A 34 -29.02 -49.88 -21.32
CA ARG A 34 -28.55 -49.13 -22.52
C ARG A 34 -27.06 -48.74 -22.45
N ARG A 35 -26.49 -48.62 -21.25
CA ARG A 35 -25.06 -48.39 -21.03
C ARG A 35 -24.25 -49.67 -21.06
N ALA A 36 -24.77 -50.77 -20.50
CA ALA A 36 -24.15 -52.09 -20.54
C ALA A 36 -23.93 -52.56 -21.98
N SER A 37 -24.91 -52.38 -22.88
CA SER A 37 -24.79 -52.69 -24.31
C SER A 37 -23.83 -51.76 -25.10
N ARG A 38 -23.15 -50.85 -24.42
CA ARG A 38 -22.12 -49.95 -24.95
C ARG A 38 -20.82 -50.00 -24.13
N HIS A 39 -20.69 -50.99 -23.24
CA HIS A 39 -19.59 -51.14 -22.26
C HIS A 39 -19.35 -49.89 -21.37
N VAL A 40 -20.38 -49.05 -21.20
CA VAL A 40 -20.31 -47.83 -20.37
C VAL A 40 -20.74 -48.18 -18.95
N ALA A 41 -19.98 -47.71 -17.94
CA ALA A 41 -20.33 -47.93 -16.54
C ALA A 41 -21.65 -47.24 -16.15
N ALA A 42 -22.48 -47.95 -15.38
CA ALA A 42 -23.75 -47.45 -14.87
C ALA A 42 -23.58 -46.17 -14.03
N PRO A 43 -24.50 -45.19 -14.14
CA PRO A 43 -24.50 -44.03 -13.25
C PRO A 43 -24.94 -44.43 -11.83
N ASP A 44 -24.90 -43.49 -10.89
CA ASP A 44 -25.56 -43.63 -9.60
C ASP A 44 -27.06 -43.27 -9.73
N LEU A 45 -27.95 -44.11 -9.19
CA LEU A 45 -29.40 -43.88 -9.07
C LEU A 45 -29.72 -42.52 -8.42
N THR A 46 -28.89 -42.08 -7.47
CA THR A 46 -28.99 -40.77 -6.80
C THR A 46 -28.80 -39.62 -7.80
N ASN A 47 -27.90 -39.75 -8.77
CA ASN A 47 -27.68 -38.73 -9.80
C ASN A 47 -28.86 -38.64 -10.76
N ILE A 48 -29.50 -39.77 -11.11
CA ILE A 48 -30.74 -39.76 -11.89
C ILE A 48 -31.86 -39.08 -11.12
N ARG A 49 -32.06 -39.44 -9.84
CA ARG A 49 -33.07 -38.78 -8.97
C ARG A 49 -32.88 -37.27 -8.88
N ARG A 50 -31.63 -36.78 -8.80
CA ARG A 50 -31.31 -35.33 -8.80
C ARG A 50 -31.64 -34.63 -10.11
N VAL A 51 -31.31 -35.23 -11.25
CA VAL A 51 -31.65 -34.68 -12.58
C VAL A 51 -33.16 -34.60 -12.77
N LEU A 52 -33.90 -35.67 -12.45
CA LEU A 52 -35.36 -35.72 -12.62
C LEU A 52 -36.11 -34.72 -11.73
N ARG A 53 -35.52 -34.31 -10.60
CA ARG A 53 -36.05 -33.26 -9.71
C ARG A 53 -35.59 -31.84 -10.08
N GLY A 54 -34.75 -31.67 -11.10
CA GLY A 54 -34.16 -30.36 -11.43
C GLY A 54 -33.20 -29.82 -10.35
N GLU A 55 -32.62 -30.69 -9.52
CA GLU A 55 -31.54 -30.36 -8.58
C GLU A 55 -30.20 -30.14 -9.30
N THR A 56 -30.03 -30.73 -10.50
CA THR A 56 -28.85 -30.62 -11.38
C THR A 56 -29.28 -30.53 -12.86
N ASN A 57 -28.37 -30.10 -13.76
CA ASN A 57 -28.60 -30.05 -15.22
C ASN A 57 -29.89 -29.32 -15.68
N ARG A 58 -30.11 -28.10 -15.18
CA ARG A 58 -31.19 -27.21 -15.68
C ARG A 58 -30.85 -26.69 -17.09
N GLN A 59 -31.78 -26.84 -18.04
CA GLN A 59 -31.61 -26.31 -19.40
C GLN A 59 -31.43 -24.78 -19.39
N GLY A 60 -30.61 -24.27 -20.31
CA GLY A 60 -30.28 -22.84 -20.43
C GLY A 60 -29.27 -22.31 -19.40
N ILE A 61 -28.82 -23.11 -18.42
CA ILE A 61 -27.88 -22.67 -17.39
C ILE A 61 -26.59 -23.50 -17.48
N VAL A 62 -25.45 -22.82 -17.66
CA VAL A 62 -24.13 -23.47 -17.64
C VAL A 62 -23.89 -24.09 -16.27
N GLU A 63 -23.58 -25.39 -16.22
CA GLU A 63 -23.53 -26.13 -14.96
C GLU A 63 -22.25 -25.81 -14.14
N THR A 64 -22.33 -24.79 -13.28
CA THR A 64 -21.23 -24.36 -12.41
C THR A 64 -21.00 -25.30 -11.22
N ARG A 65 -20.70 -26.58 -11.45
CA ARG A 65 -20.30 -27.55 -10.41
C ARG A 65 -18.89 -27.23 -9.90
N GLY A 66 -18.82 -26.36 -8.90
CA GLY A 66 -17.59 -26.06 -8.16
C GLY A 66 -17.89 -25.82 -6.67
N ARG A 67 -16.90 -26.08 -5.81
CA ARG A 67 -16.97 -25.76 -4.38
C ARG A 67 -17.06 -24.23 -4.23
N LYS A 68 -18.14 -23.72 -3.64
CA LYS A 68 -18.33 -22.26 -3.38
C LYS A 68 -17.07 -21.68 -2.72
N LYS A 69 -16.56 -20.54 -3.23
CA LYS A 69 -15.32 -19.91 -2.71
C LYS A 69 -15.51 -19.58 -1.23
N ILE A 70 -14.60 -20.09 -0.39
CA ILE A 70 -14.66 -19.97 1.08
C ILE A 70 -14.36 -18.53 1.55
N LEU A 71 -13.58 -17.77 0.77
CA LEU A 71 -13.29 -16.36 1.01
C LEU A 71 -13.92 -15.48 -0.07
N SER A 72 -14.55 -14.40 0.38
CA SER A 72 -14.96 -13.27 -0.47
C SER A 72 -13.78 -12.35 -0.78
N ARG A 73 -13.87 -11.62 -1.90
CA ARG A 73 -12.92 -10.55 -2.25
C ARG A 73 -12.77 -9.49 -1.13
N ARG A 74 -13.83 -9.25 -0.34
CA ARG A 74 -13.81 -8.33 0.82
C ARG A 74 -12.94 -8.87 1.96
N GLN A 75 -13.07 -10.16 2.29
CA GLN A 75 -12.19 -10.82 3.28
C GLN A 75 -10.73 -10.80 2.82
N VAL A 76 -10.46 -11.12 1.55
CA VAL A 76 -9.12 -11.03 0.94
C VAL A 76 -8.50 -9.64 1.07
N ARG A 77 -9.23 -8.58 0.67
CA ARG A 77 -8.75 -7.18 0.82
C ARG A 77 -8.47 -6.84 2.29
N SER A 78 -9.36 -7.25 3.21
CA SER A 78 -9.18 -7.08 4.66
C SER A 78 -7.91 -7.76 5.18
N MET A 79 -7.68 -9.03 4.79
CA MET A 79 -6.47 -9.78 5.12
C MET A 79 -5.20 -9.11 4.59
N ASN A 80 -5.24 -8.51 3.40
CA ASN A 80 -4.08 -7.81 2.83
C ASN A 80 -3.72 -6.56 3.64
N THR A 81 -4.74 -5.79 4.03
CA THR A 81 -4.60 -4.63 4.92
C THR A 81 -4.08 -5.05 6.29
N LYS A 82 -4.63 -6.12 6.89
CA LYS A 82 -4.14 -6.67 8.16
C LYS A 82 -2.70 -7.18 8.06
N ARG A 83 -2.31 -7.86 6.98
CA ARG A 83 -0.93 -8.27 6.71
C ARG A 83 0.03 -7.08 6.71
N LYS A 84 -0.27 -6.04 5.94
CA LYS A 84 0.56 -4.81 5.88
C LYS A 84 0.66 -4.14 7.24
N LEU A 85 -0.46 -4.01 7.97
CA LEU A 85 -0.48 -3.46 9.33
C LEU A 85 0.31 -4.30 10.32
N LEU A 86 0.22 -5.64 10.26
CA LEU A 86 0.98 -6.55 11.12
C LEU A 86 2.49 -6.44 10.86
N ILE A 87 2.93 -6.38 9.61
CA ILE A 87 4.36 -6.22 9.26
C ILE A 87 4.89 -4.85 9.76
N LYS A 88 4.14 -3.77 9.50
CA LYS A 88 4.47 -2.42 9.99
C LYS A 88 4.41 -2.30 11.53
N LYS A 89 3.57 -3.10 12.20
CA LYS A 89 3.51 -3.21 13.67
C LYS A 89 4.67 -4.04 14.22
N ALA A 90 5.08 -5.08 13.50
CA ALA A 90 6.22 -5.92 13.85
C ALA A 90 7.55 -5.16 13.74
N LYS A 91 7.66 -4.19 12.82
CA LYS A 91 8.85 -3.33 12.62
C LYS A 91 10.14 -4.16 12.49
N GLY A 92 10.06 -5.29 11.81
CA GLY A 92 11.17 -6.23 11.66
C GLY A 92 11.49 -7.11 12.89
N GLU A 93 10.70 -7.10 13.97
CA GLU A 93 11.06 -7.82 15.21
C GLU A 93 10.51 -9.26 15.31
N HIS A 94 9.51 -9.61 14.50
CA HIS A 94 8.97 -10.96 14.40
C HIS A 94 8.39 -11.26 13.01
N GLU A 95 8.32 -12.55 12.68
CA GLU A 95 7.72 -13.05 11.44
C GLU A 95 6.19 -12.88 11.45
N VAL A 96 5.61 -12.56 10.30
CA VAL A 96 4.15 -12.44 10.10
C VAL A 96 3.73 -13.48 9.07
N ARG A 97 3.02 -14.52 9.52
CA ARG A 97 2.60 -15.68 8.72
C ARG A 97 1.08 -15.71 8.53
N TRP A 98 0.58 -16.65 7.72
CA TRP A 98 -0.85 -16.72 7.38
C TRP A 98 -1.74 -16.83 8.62
N LYS A 99 -1.37 -17.68 9.59
CA LYS A 99 -2.10 -17.82 10.86
C LYS A 99 -2.30 -16.49 11.60
N ASP A 100 -1.32 -15.58 11.54
CA ASP A 100 -1.34 -14.31 12.25
C ASP A 100 -2.24 -13.31 11.52
N VAL A 101 -2.19 -13.31 10.18
CA VAL A 101 -3.09 -12.53 9.31
C VAL A 101 -4.55 -13.00 9.44
N ILE A 102 -4.79 -14.31 9.43
CA ILE A 102 -6.13 -14.91 9.62
C ILE A 102 -6.67 -14.52 11.00
N LYS A 103 -5.92 -14.79 12.08
CA LYS A 103 -6.33 -14.50 13.47
C LYS A 103 -6.65 -13.03 13.72
N GLU A 104 -5.91 -12.11 13.09
CA GLU A 104 -6.13 -10.66 13.21
C GLU A 104 -7.29 -10.16 12.31
N THR A 105 -7.79 -10.97 11.38
CA THR A 105 -8.90 -10.64 10.48
C THR A 105 -10.22 -11.22 10.99
N ARG A 106 -11.07 -10.36 11.58
CA ARG A 106 -12.41 -10.74 12.04
C ARG A 106 -13.25 -11.36 10.91
N GLY A 107 -14.01 -12.41 11.23
CA GLY A 107 -14.91 -13.06 10.27
C GLY A 107 -14.20 -13.90 9.20
N VAL A 108 -12.97 -14.35 9.45
CA VAL A 108 -12.24 -15.27 8.57
C VAL A 108 -11.81 -16.50 9.36
N THR A 109 -12.44 -17.65 9.05
CA THR A 109 -12.05 -18.96 9.57
C THR A 109 -11.67 -19.84 8.38
N CYS A 110 -10.37 -19.96 8.11
CA CYS A 110 -9.87 -20.76 7.00
C CYS A 110 -8.44 -21.26 7.32
N SER A 111 -8.01 -22.29 6.60
CA SER A 111 -6.63 -22.80 6.61
C SER A 111 -5.64 -21.80 6.01
N ALA A 112 -4.34 -22.00 6.23
CA ALA A 112 -3.31 -21.33 5.42
C ALA A 112 -3.56 -21.58 3.92
N SER A 113 -3.87 -22.84 3.55
CA SER A 113 -4.29 -23.22 2.20
C SER A 113 -5.35 -22.31 1.60
N THR A 114 -6.44 -22.09 2.33
CA THR A 114 -7.52 -21.24 1.83
C THR A 114 -7.24 -19.75 1.98
N ALA A 115 -6.36 -19.35 2.91
CA ALA A 115 -5.93 -17.97 3.09
C ALA A 115 -5.03 -17.48 1.96
N LYS A 116 -4.03 -18.26 1.52
CA LYS A 116 -3.33 -17.98 0.26
C LYS A 116 -4.16 -18.43 -0.94
N ARG A 117 -5.22 -19.25 -0.78
CA ARG A 117 -6.39 -19.22 -1.70
C ARG A 117 -7.21 -17.92 -1.65
N GLY A 118 -6.64 -16.90 -1.00
CA GLY A 118 -6.87 -15.46 -1.10
C GLY A 118 -5.65 -14.61 -1.54
N PHE A 119 -4.50 -15.16 -1.97
CA PHE A 119 -3.24 -14.46 -2.35
C PHE A 119 -2.36 -15.00 -3.54
N ASP A 120 -2.94 -15.62 -4.58
CA ASP A 120 -2.39 -15.72 -5.96
C ASP A 120 -3.28 -15.01 -7.03
N GLU A 121 -4.24 -15.67 -7.69
CA GLU A 121 -5.07 -15.16 -8.84
C GLU A 121 -5.88 -13.82 -8.74
N ALA A 122 -5.79 -12.95 -7.72
CA ALA A 122 -6.22 -11.51 -7.83
C ALA A 122 -5.03 -10.56 -7.99
N GLY A 123 -3.90 -11.08 -8.49
CA GLY A 123 -2.69 -10.30 -8.73
C GLY A 123 -1.90 -9.93 -7.46
N LEU A 124 -2.44 -10.17 -6.26
CA LEU A 124 -1.69 -9.98 -5.01
C LEU A 124 -0.75 -11.18 -4.76
N ASP A 125 0.37 -11.26 -5.48
CA ASP A 125 1.44 -12.28 -5.38
C ASP A 125 2.15 -12.31 -4.01
N VAL A 126 1.40 -12.51 -2.93
CA VAL A 126 1.91 -12.46 -1.56
C VAL A 126 2.36 -13.86 -1.18
N LYS A 127 3.67 -14.09 -1.31
CA LYS A 127 4.31 -15.37 -0.96
C LYS A 127 5.21 -15.20 0.27
N TRP A 128 5.56 -16.29 0.94
CA TRP A 128 6.57 -16.27 2.00
C TRP A 128 7.96 -16.09 1.38
N ARG A 129 8.38 -14.83 1.21
CA ARG A 129 9.62 -14.47 0.51
C ARG A 129 10.72 -14.27 1.54
N ARG A 130 11.72 -15.16 1.55
CA ARG A 130 12.87 -15.06 2.45
C ARG A 130 13.66 -13.76 2.24
N ALA A 131 14.25 -13.23 3.31
CA ALA A 131 15.37 -12.30 3.17
C ALA A 131 16.57 -13.08 2.59
N ARG A 132 17.23 -12.54 1.56
CA ARG A 132 18.34 -13.23 0.87
C ARG A 132 19.58 -13.32 1.76
N GLU A 133 19.81 -14.50 2.32
CA GLU A 133 21.12 -15.05 2.71
C GLU A 133 20.95 -16.58 2.77
N LYS A 134 21.72 -17.32 1.95
CA LYS A 134 21.92 -18.78 2.03
C LYS A 134 23.43 -19.01 1.91
N PRO A 135 24.02 -20.04 2.54
CA PRO A 135 25.31 -20.54 2.08
C PRO A 135 25.15 -21.02 0.63
N HIS A 136 26.13 -20.71 -0.22
CA HIS A 136 26.24 -21.36 -1.53
C HIS A 136 26.60 -22.83 -1.27
N LYS A 137 25.87 -23.74 -1.91
CA LYS A 137 26.17 -25.18 -1.89
C LYS A 137 26.54 -25.57 -3.31
N ASP A 138 27.71 -26.16 -3.43
CA ASP A 138 28.19 -26.74 -4.68
C ASP A 138 27.60 -28.14 -4.90
N VAL A 139 27.85 -28.72 -6.07
CA VAL A 139 27.45 -30.09 -6.42
C VAL A 139 28.09 -31.08 -5.45
N ASP A 140 29.40 -31.00 -5.21
CA ASP A 140 30.15 -31.86 -4.28
C ASP A 140 29.55 -31.89 -2.88
N VAL A 141 29.26 -30.70 -2.32
CA VAL A 141 28.65 -30.53 -0.99
C VAL A 141 27.23 -31.11 -0.95
N THR A 142 26.55 -31.14 -2.09
CA THR A 142 25.21 -31.73 -2.22
C THR A 142 25.30 -33.26 -2.29
N ASN A 143 26.27 -33.80 -3.02
CA ASN A 143 26.51 -35.24 -3.16
C ASN A 143 27.00 -35.87 -1.84
N GLU A 144 28.01 -35.28 -1.19
CA GLU A 144 28.50 -35.68 0.14
C GLU A 144 27.37 -35.76 1.18
N ARG A 145 26.45 -34.78 1.13
CA ARG A 145 25.25 -34.78 1.97
C ARG A 145 24.27 -35.88 1.63
N LEU A 146 24.01 -36.14 0.35
CA LEU A 146 23.09 -37.20 -0.08
C LEU A 146 23.61 -38.58 0.31
N GLU A 147 24.91 -38.82 0.14
CA GLU A 147 25.57 -40.05 0.54
C GLU A 147 25.45 -40.29 2.04
N ILE A 148 25.89 -39.33 2.86
CA ILE A 148 25.87 -39.45 4.33
C ILE A 148 24.43 -39.51 4.85
N CYS A 149 23.48 -38.75 4.29
CA CYS A 149 22.07 -38.86 4.66
C CYS A 149 21.49 -40.23 4.28
N SER A 150 21.84 -40.81 3.13
CA SER A 150 21.41 -42.16 2.73
C SER A 150 21.97 -43.23 3.67
N GLN A 151 23.23 -43.11 4.08
CA GLN A 151 23.83 -43.96 5.12
C GLN A 151 23.07 -43.81 6.46
N TRP A 152 22.74 -42.59 6.86
CA TRP A 152 22.09 -42.31 8.16
C TRP A 152 20.61 -42.71 8.19
N GLN A 153 19.91 -42.66 7.05
CA GLN A 153 18.51 -43.10 6.93
C GLN A 153 18.34 -44.61 7.19
N ASN A 154 19.39 -45.40 6.92
CA ASN A 154 19.43 -46.83 7.21
C ASN A 154 19.82 -47.17 8.66
N LEU A 155 20.11 -46.18 9.51
CA LEU A 155 20.39 -46.40 10.93
C LEU A 155 19.08 -46.56 11.73
N PRO A 156 19.04 -47.41 12.78
CA PRO A 156 17.88 -47.52 13.65
C PRO A 156 17.48 -46.16 14.25
N ALA A 157 16.18 -45.89 14.37
CA ALA A 157 15.67 -44.57 14.84
C ALA A 157 16.22 -44.12 16.21
N ASN A 158 16.70 -45.04 17.05
CA ASN A 158 17.31 -44.74 18.35
C ASN A 158 18.86 -44.67 18.32
N HIS A 159 19.50 -44.74 17.15
CA HIS A 159 20.96 -44.74 17.00
C HIS A 159 21.62 -43.51 17.64
N PHE A 160 21.15 -42.30 17.30
CA PHE A 160 21.69 -41.05 17.85
C PHE A 160 21.42 -40.87 19.35
N LEU A 161 20.50 -41.64 19.95
CA LEU A 161 20.23 -41.64 21.40
C LEU A 161 21.06 -42.69 22.16
N LYS A 162 21.35 -43.84 21.54
CA LYS A 162 21.97 -45.03 22.18
C LYS A 162 23.44 -45.30 21.79
N LYS A 163 23.84 -44.94 20.56
CA LYS A 163 25.18 -45.22 20.01
C LYS A 163 26.07 -43.98 19.93
N VAL A 164 25.49 -42.81 19.67
CA VAL A 164 26.18 -41.53 19.84
C VAL A 164 26.14 -41.15 21.32
N ASP A 165 27.30 -40.94 21.92
CA ASP A 165 27.46 -40.66 23.34
C ASP A 165 27.22 -39.19 23.67
N LEU A 166 27.69 -38.28 22.80
CA LEU A 166 27.52 -36.84 22.91
C LEU A 166 27.45 -36.21 21.49
N ILE A 167 26.61 -35.20 21.29
CA ILE A 167 26.59 -34.35 20.09
C ILE A 167 27.08 -32.96 20.51
N ILE A 168 28.10 -32.39 19.85
CA ILE A 168 28.69 -31.08 20.22
C ILE A 168 28.63 -30.04 19.08
N ASP A 169 28.52 -28.77 19.46
CA ASP A 169 28.59 -27.60 18.57
C ASP A 169 29.08 -26.37 19.36
N ASN A 170 29.68 -25.41 18.64
CA ASN A 170 30.20 -24.17 19.18
C ASN A 170 29.39 -22.96 18.70
N LYS A 171 29.03 -22.05 19.61
CA LYS A 171 28.22 -20.88 19.27
C LYS A 171 28.75 -19.56 19.79
N LYS A 172 29.01 -18.64 18.86
CA LYS A 172 29.25 -17.22 19.13
C LYS A 172 27.91 -16.52 19.41
N TRP A 173 27.60 -16.33 20.68
CA TRP A 173 26.41 -15.62 21.14
C TRP A 173 26.66 -14.11 21.24
N PRO A 174 25.89 -13.25 20.54
CA PRO A 174 25.92 -11.81 20.76
C PRO A 174 25.27 -11.45 22.10
N ILE A 175 25.91 -10.56 22.87
CA ILE A 175 25.42 -10.05 24.16
C ILE A 175 24.76 -8.69 23.94
N PRO A 176 23.42 -8.57 23.97
CA PRO A 176 22.72 -7.31 23.78
C PRO A 176 22.68 -6.49 25.07
N THR A 177 23.74 -5.73 25.37
CA THR A 177 23.83 -4.90 26.59
C THR A 177 22.82 -3.74 26.63
N THR A 178 22.09 -3.50 25.53
CA THR A 178 21.03 -2.49 25.42
C THR A 178 19.75 -3.04 24.77
N LYS A 179 18.62 -2.44 25.12
CA LYS A 179 17.32 -2.72 24.46
C LYS A 179 17.35 -2.47 22.95
N GLN A 180 18.15 -1.50 22.47
CA GLN A 180 18.33 -1.23 21.04
C GLN A 180 19.14 -2.35 20.36
N ALA A 181 20.17 -2.90 21.01
CA ALA A 181 20.91 -4.05 20.50
C ALA A 181 20.03 -5.31 20.43
N LYS A 182 19.24 -5.62 21.48
CA LYS A 182 18.32 -6.78 21.48
C LYS A 182 17.31 -6.67 20.34
N ARG A 183 16.77 -5.47 20.11
CA ARG A 183 15.87 -5.15 18.98
C ARG A 183 16.54 -5.36 17.62
N TYR A 184 17.78 -4.87 17.46
CA TYR A 184 18.55 -5.00 16.22
C TYR A 184 18.91 -6.45 15.89
N LEU A 185 19.29 -7.26 16.89
CA LEU A 185 19.55 -8.69 16.70
C LEU A 185 18.28 -9.46 16.30
N LYS A 186 17.09 -9.10 16.82
CA LYS A 186 15.82 -9.66 16.34
C LYS A 186 15.57 -9.36 14.86
N MET A 187 15.83 -8.13 14.42
CA MET A 187 15.73 -7.73 13.01
C MET A 187 16.68 -8.53 12.09
N GLN A 188 17.90 -8.83 12.55
CA GLN A 188 18.83 -9.68 11.80
C GLN A 188 18.40 -11.17 11.71
N ARG A 189 17.48 -11.63 12.57
CA ARG A 189 17.07 -13.04 12.67
C ARG A 189 15.84 -13.41 11.85
N LEU A 190 15.10 -12.44 11.32
CA LEU A 190 13.97 -12.71 10.43
C LEU A 190 14.38 -13.57 9.23
N ARG A 191 13.65 -14.66 8.98
CA ARG A 191 13.84 -15.48 7.78
C ARG A 191 13.12 -14.87 6.58
N GLY A 192 12.02 -14.15 6.78
CA GLY A 192 11.24 -13.47 5.74
C GLY A 192 9.95 -12.82 6.26
N HIS A 193 9.09 -12.43 5.33
CA HIS A 193 7.71 -11.99 5.56
C HIS A 193 6.80 -12.48 4.41
N LEU A 194 5.49 -12.53 4.65
CA LEU A 194 4.49 -12.60 3.58
C LEU A 194 4.48 -11.28 2.79
N ARG A 195 4.98 -11.28 1.56
CA ARG A 195 5.10 -10.08 0.72
C ARG A 195 5.07 -10.36 -0.78
N THR A 196 4.75 -9.34 -1.57
CA THR A 196 4.97 -9.38 -3.01
C THR A 196 6.46 -9.28 -3.36
N ALA A 197 6.80 -9.53 -4.63
CA ALA A 197 8.13 -9.23 -5.15
C ALA A 197 8.49 -7.75 -4.95
N SER A 198 7.62 -6.84 -5.43
CA SER A 198 7.78 -5.38 -5.38
C SER A 198 7.84 -4.80 -3.97
N GLU A 199 7.11 -5.35 -3.00
CA GLU A 199 7.17 -4.95 -1.59
C GLU A 199 8.55 -5.21 -0.95
N GLY A 200 9.44 -5.96 -1.60
CA GLY A 200 10.76 -6.33 -1.07
C GLY A 200 11.77 -5.20 -0.88
N LEU A 201 11.50 -4.01 -1.42
CA LEU A 201 12.34 -2.81 -1.26
C LEU A 201 11.81 -1.84 -0.21
N ASN A 202 10.58 -2.05 0.29
CA ASN A 202 9.95 -1.17 1.26
C ASN A 202 10.60 -1.32 2.66
N PRO A 203 10.86 -0.23 3.41
CA PRO A 203 11.57 -0.30 4.69
C PRO A 203 10.98 -1.27 5.73
N ASP A 204 9.65 -1.39 5.81
CA ASP A 204 8.96 -2.32 6.71
C ASP A 204 9.17 -3.82 6.36
N PHE A 205 9.76 -4.12 5.20
CA PHE A 205 9.95 -5.46 4.64
C PHE A 205 11.43 -5.86 4.46
N VAL A 206 12.37 -4.96 4.77
CA VAL A 206 13.82 -5.16 4.61
C VAL A 206 14.47 -5.55 5.94
N LYS A 207 15.28 -6.61 5.93
CA LYS A 207 16.14 -7.00 7.06
C LYS A 207 17.48 -6.26 6.99
N PRO A 208 18.02 -5.71 8.10
CA PRO A 208 19.36 -5.12 8.11
C PRO A 208 20.42 -6.20 7.89
N SER A 209 21.22 -6.07 6.82
CA SER A 209 22.35 -6.98 6.56
C SER A 209 23.42 -6.88 7.66
N PRO A 210 23.85 -8.00 8.28
CA PRO A 210 24.93 -8.01 9.26
C PRO A 210 26.29 -7.56 8.72
N ARG A 211 26.53 -7.73 7.41
CA ARG A 211 27.78 -7.30 6.75
C ARG A 211 27.80 -5.79 6.53
N LYS A 212 26.72 -5.21 5.98
CA LYS A 212 26.67 -3.78 5.62
C LYS A 212 26.34 -2.83 6.79
N HIS A 213 25.59 -3.29 7.79
CA HIS A 213 25.09 -2.44 8.88
C HIS A 213 25.63 -2.90 10.25
N ARG A 214 26.96 -3.06 10.39
CA ARG A 214 27.59 -3.53 11.63
C ARG A 214 27.28 -2.59 12.81
N LYS A 215 26.32 -2.95 13.66
CA LYS A 215 26.16 -2.39 15.01
C LYS A 215 26.81 -3.32 16.01
N ASN A 216 27.61 -2.76 16.92
CA ASN A 216 28.10 -3.50 18.08
C ASN A 216 26.89 -3.89 18.97
N PRO A 217 26.63 -5.19 19.26
CA PRO A 217 25.57 -5.59 20.17
C PRO A 217 25.86 -5.21 21.63
N GLY A 218 27.14 -5.01 21.99
CA GLY A 218 27.62 -4.77 23.35
C GLY A 218 28.78 -5.71 23.70
N GLY A 219 28.75 -6.93 23.17
CA GLY A 219 29.84 -7.91 23.26
C GLY A 219 29.46 -9.24 22.61
N TYR A 220 30.35 -10.22 22.72
CA TYR A 220 30.09 -11.61 22.36
C TYR A 220 30.57 -12.54 23.48
N VAL A 221 29.99 -13.73 23.54
CA VAL A 221 30.57 -14.88 24.24
C VAL A 221 30.59 -16.07 23.28
N ASP A 222 31.72 -16.75 23.22
CA ASP A 222 31.89 -18.01 22.50
C ASP A 222 31.72 -19.15 23.51
N LEU A 223 31.02 -20.22 23.11
CA LEU A 223 30.72 -21.35 23.99
C LEU A 223 30.66 -22.66 23.22
N CYS A 224 31.03 -23.76 23.87
CA CYS A 224 30.80 -25.13 23.44
C CYS A 224 29.60 -25.68 24.21
N ALA A 225 28.65 -26.35 23.55
CA ALA A 225 27.63 -27.13 24.24
C ALA A 225 27.57 -28.56 23.71
N GLY A 226 27.02 -29.47 24.52
CA GLY A 226 26.84 -30.86 24.15
C GLY A 226 25.53 -31.47 24.64
N ILE A 227 24.88 -32.24 23.77
CA ILE A 227 23.65 -33.00 24.05
C ILE A 227 24.00 -34.46 24.27
N CYS A 228 23.48 -35.06 25.35
CA CYS A 228 23.52 -36.50 25.59
C CYS A 228 22.09 -36.99 25.82
N GLY A 229 21.58 -37.84 24.92
CA GLY A 229 20.18 -38.28 24.96
C GLY A 229 19.20 -37.13 24.80
N ASP A 230 18.34 -36.93 25.79
CA ASP A 230 17.25 -35.94 25.83
C ASP A 230 17.69 -34.54 26.32
N ARG A 231 18.96 -34.34 26.69
CA ARG A 231 19.39 -33.17 27.48
C ARG A 231 20.73 -32.56 27.06
N VAL A 232 20.81 -31.24 27.22
CA VAL A 232 22.07 -30.49 27.27
C VAL A 232 22.82 -30.86 28.54
N VAL A 233 24.01 -31.44 28.40
CA VAL A 233 24.86 -31.90 29.53
C VAL A 233 26.18 -31.15 29.63
N LEU A 234 26.63 -30.54 28.53
CA LEU A 234 27.83 -29.70 28.43
C LEU A 234 27.40 -28.29 28.02
N TRP A 235 27.96 -27.26 28.68
CA TRP A 235 27.74 -25.84 28.36
C TRP A 235 28.93 -25.01 28.85
N GLU A 236 30.05 -25.06 28.12
CA GLU A 236 31.29 -24.44 28.55
C GLU A 236 31.65 -23.17 27.80
N TYR A 237 32.19 -22.18 28.50
CA TYR A 237 32.54 -20.89 27.93
C TYR A 237 33.98 -20.87 27.45
N LEU A 238 34.18 -20.38 26.22
CA LEU A 238 35.49 -20.32 25.58
C LEU A 238 36.08 -18.92 25.78
N ASP A 239 37.14 -18.83 26.59
CA ASP A 239 37.83 -17.57 26.84
C ASP A 239 38.96 -17.37 25.81
N GLY A 240 38.56 -17.15 24.55
CA GLY A 240 39.47 -16.91 23.42
C GLY A 240 38.79 -17.12 22.07
N SER A 241 39.57 -17.05 20.98
CA SER A 241 39.12 -17.50 19.66
C SER A 241 39.24 -19.02 19.56
N TRP A 242 38.19 -19.67 19.05
CA TRP A 242 38.21 -21.11 18.80
C TRP A 242 39.33 -21.53 17.82
N GLY A 243 40.09 -22.54 18.19
CA GLY A 243 41.31 -23.02 17.53
C GLY A 243 41.80 -24.32 18.18
N GLY A 244 42.95 -24.84 17.77
CA GLY A 244 43.38 -26.21 18.09
C GLY A 244 43.62 -26.49 19.58
N GLU A 245 44.30 -25.58 20.28
CA GLU A 245 44.56 -25.68 21.73
C GLU A 245 43.25 -25.64 22.54
N ALA A 246 42.39 -24.67 22.24
CA ALA A 246 41.07 -24.54 22.85
C ALA A 246 40.16 -25.75 22.56
N ALA A 247 40.35 -26.43 21.42
CA ALA A 247 39.65 -27.66 21.10
C ALA A 247 40.18 -28.86 21.90
N ALA A 248 41.51 -29.02 21.98
CA ALA A 248 42.17 -30.07 22.75
C ALA A 248 41.76 -30.02 24.24
N ALA A 249 41.91 -28.86 24.88
CA ALA A 249 41.49 -28.64 26.27
C ALA A 249 39.98 -28.89 26.51
N VAL A 250 39.12 -28.62 25.51
CA VAL A 250 37.69 -28.94 25.56
C VAL A 250 37.43 -30.45 25.51
N TYR A 251 38.23 -31.23 24.78
CA TYR A 251 38.16 -32.69 24.78
C TYR A 251 38.64 -33.30 26.10
N GLU A 252 39.85 -32.91 26.54
CA GLU A 252 40.51 -33.45 27.74
C GLU A 252 39.72 -33.23 29.03
N GLY A 253 39.15 -32.02 29.22
CA GLY A 253 38.40 -31.67 30.42
C GLY A 253 36.88 -31.76 30.23
N PRO A 254 36.21 -30.69 29.74
CA PRO A 254 34.75 -30.58 29.72
C PRO A 254 34.00 -31.72 29.01
N VAL A 255 34.44 -32.13 27.82
CA VAL A 255 33.78 -33.21 27.04
C VAL A 255 33.99 -34.56 27.71
N LEU A 256 35.23 -34.92 28.08
CA LEU A 256 35.53 -36.18 28.78
C LEU A 256 34.77 -36.29 30.12
N SER A 257 34.72 -35.19 30.88
CA SER A 257 33.96 -35.11 32.14
C SER A 257 32.46 -35.35 31.90
N ALA A 258 31.86 -34.69 30.90
CA ALA A 258 30.46 -34.92 30.52
C ALA A 258 30.21 -36.35 30.05
N LEU A 259 31.11 -36.92 29.24
CA LEU A 259 31.04 -38.31 28.75
C LEU A 259 31.09 -39.32 29.90
N ARG A 260 32.13 -39.29 30.75
CA ARG A 260 32.27 -40.18 31.91
C ARG A 260 31.06 -40.06 32.85
N LYS A 261 30.58 -38.84 33.11
CA LYS A 261 29.45 -38.56 34.00
C LYS A 261 28.10 -39.08 33.47
N HIS A 262 27.84 -38.97 32.17
CA HIS A 262 26.51 -39.27 31.60
C HIS A 262 26.43 -40.60 30.83
N ARG A 263 27.57 -41.22 30.49
CA ARG A 263 27.66 -42.50 29.77
C ARG A 263 28.48 -43.57 30.49
N GLY A 264 29.04 -43.26 31.67
CA GLY A 264 29.94 -44.13 32.43
C GLY A 264 31.33 -44.25 31.79
N ASN A 265 32.25 -44.94 32.46
CA ASN A 265 33.56 -45.25 31.89
C ASN A 265 33.44 -46.28 30.76
N LYS A 266 33.66 -45.85 29.52
CA LYS A 266 33.68 -46.72 28.33
C LYS A 266 35.09 -46.89 27.79
N ARG A 267 35.35 -48.04 27.15
CA ARG A 267 36.56 -48.28 26.34
C ARG A 267 36.69 -47.34 25.13
N ARG A 268 35.58 -46.77 24.68
CA ARG A 268 35.49 -45.84 23.54
C ARG A 268 34.20 -45.03 23.62
N TYR A 269 34.26 -43.75 23.29
CA TYR A 269 33.09 -42.87 23.16
C TYR A 269 32.85 -42.50 21.69
N THR A 270 31.60 -42.27 21.31
CA THR A 270 31.22 -41.80 19.97
C THR A 270 30.67 -40.37 20.04
N VAL A 271 31.38 -39.39 19.47
CA VAL A 271 30.97 -37.97 19.48
C VAL A 271 30.56 -37.51 18.08
N LEU A 272 29.41 -36.82 17.95
CA LEU A 272 28.99 -36.18 16.70
C LEU A 272 29.35 -34.69 16.72
N GLN A 273 30.01 -34.20 15.66
CA GLN A 273 30.53 -32.83 15.58
C GLN A 273 30.62 -32.29 14.14
N ASP A 274 30.86 -30.99 13.99
CA ASP A 274 31.08 -30.35 12.67
C ASP A 274 32.52 -30.49 12.16
N ASN A 275 32.70 -30.24 10.86
CA ASN A 275 33.95 -30.41 10.12
C ASN A 275 34.90 -29.18 10.18
N ASP A 276 34.84 -28.34 11.23
CA ASP A 276 35.67 -27.14 11.34
C ASP A 276 37.19 -27.46 11.31
N PRO A 277 37.95 -26.93 10.33
CA PRO A 277 39.39 -27.18 10.24
C PRO A 277 40.21 -26.51 11.36
N ARG A 278 39.70 -25.46 12.02
CA ARG A 278 40.48 -24.65 12.98
C ARG A 278 40.57 -25.27 14.37
N GLY A 279 39.47 -25.79 14.89
CA GLY A 279 39.44 -26.53 16.15
C GLY A 279 39.29 -28.03 15.93
N TYR A 280 38.09 -28.48 15.54
CA TYR A 280 37.69 -29.90 15.54
C TYR A 280 38.57 -30.83 14.70
N LYS A 281 39.22 -30.35 13.64
CA LYS A 281 40.17 -31.14 12.81
C LYS A 281 41.64 -30.77 13.01
N SER A 282 41.98 -29.86 13.93
CA SER A 282 43.38 -29.56 14.23
C SER A 282 44.13 -30.81 14.72
N LYS A 283 45.46 -30.87 14.56
CA LYS A 283 46.27 -32.00 15.03
C LYS A 283 46.14 -32.21 16.54
N LEU A 284 46.25 -31.14 17.33
CA LEU A 284 46.09 -31.18 18.80
C LEU A 284 44.73 -31.78 19.19
N ALA A 285 43.65 -31.36 18.53
CA ALA A 285 42.32 -31.92 18.77
C ALA A 285 42.12 -33.33 18.22
N GLN A 286 43.01 -33.88 17.38
CA GLN A 286 43.01 -35.30 17.00
C GLN A 286 43.70 -36.12 18.10
N THR A 287 44.93 -35.75 18.48
CA THR A 287 45.70 -36.37 19.57
C THR A 287 44.91 -36.44 20.87
N ALA A 288 44.35 -35.29 21.33
CA ALA A 288 43.55 -35.21 22.54
C ALA A 288 42.27 -36.08 22.53
N ARG A 289 41.75 -36.43 21.34
CA ARG A 289 40.64 -37.38 21.19
C ARG A 289 41.11 -38.84 21.20
N GLU A 290 42.24 -39.14 20.58
CA GLU A 290 42.81 -40.50 20.51
C GLU A 290 43.22 -40.98 21.92
N GLU A 291 43.95 -40.14 22.66
CA GLU A 291 44.36 -40.36 24.05
C GLU A 291 43.15 -40.60 24.98
N ASN A 292 42.04 -39.89 24.75
CA ASN A 292 40.81 -40.01 25.52
C ASN A 292 39.79 -41.02 24.94
N HIS A 293 40.18 -41.77 23.90
CA HIS A 293 39.39 -42.81 23.22
C HIS A 293 38.04 -42.32 22.65
N ILE A 294 38.03 -41.08 22.13
CA ILE A 294 36.89 -40.41 21.52
C ILE A 294 36.93 -40.59 20.00
N VAL A 295 36.08 -41.46 19.45
CA VAL A 295 35.85 -41.58 18.01
C VAL A 295 34.77 -40.58 17.57
N THR A 296 34.98 -39.94 16.42
CA THR A 296 34.08 -38.87 15.96
C THR A 296 33.32 -39.20 14.68
N MET A 297 32.00 -39.15 14.79
CA MET A 297 31.07 -39.05 13.67
C MET A 297 31.06 -37.58 13.20
N ASN A 298 31.13 -37.35 11.90
CA ASN A 298 31.22 -35.99 11.35
C ASN A 298 29.93 -35.61 10.62
N LEU A 299 29.48 -34.37 10.80
CA LEU A 299 28.45 -33.77 9.95
C LEU A 299 29.01 -33.50 8.55
N PRO A 300 28.22 -33.65 7.46
CA PRO A 300 28.64 -33.23 6.12
C PRO A 300 28.86 -31.71 6.07
N ARG A 301 29.76 -31.23 5.20
CA ARG A 301 30.05 -29.81 5.01
C ARG A 301 28.76 -28.98 4.84
N TYR A 302 28.71 -27.84 5.52
CA TYR A 302 27.59 -26.88 5.49
C TYR A 302 26.21 -27.50 5.84
N SER A 303 26.16 -28.31 6.91
CA SER A 303 24.95 -29.04 7.35
C SER A 303 24.44 -28.74 8.78
N PRO A 304 24.22 -27.46 9.16
CA PRO A 304 23.61 -27.13 10.45
C PRO A 304 22.17 -27.65 10.57
N ASP A 305 21.50 -27.91 9.45
CA ASP A 305 20.19 -28.54 9.36
C ASP A 305 20.18 -30.04 9.74
N LEU A 306 21.36 -30.67 9.89
CA LEU A 306 21.52 -32.03 10.41
C LEU A 306 22.01 -32.07 11.87
N ASN A 307 22.29 -30.90 12.48
CA ASN A 307 22.79 -30.79 13.85
C ASN A 307 21.67 -30.37 14.82
N PRO A 308 21.26 -31.23 15.79
CA PRO A 308 20.21 -30.89 16.76
C PRO A 308 20.51 -29.66 17.63
N LEU A 309 21.79 -29.31 17.83
CA LEU A 309 22.15 -28.05 18.49
C LEU A 309 21.72 -26.84 17.64
N ASP A 310 21.91 -26.89 16.33
CA ASP A 310 21.63 -25.79 15.41
C ASP A 310 20.15 -25.66 15.02
N PHE A 311 19.50 -26.75 14.61
CA PHE A 311 18.08 -26.68 14.21
C PHE A 311 17.11 -26.58 15.40
N GLY A 312 17.50 -27.10 16.57
CA GLY A 312 16.66 -27.19 17.78
C GLY A 312 17.15 -26.31 18.93
N ILE A 313 18.21 -26.74 19.62
CA ILE A 313 18.58 -26.22 20.95
C ILE A 313 18.90 -24.73 20.95
N TRP A 314 19.78 -24.23 20.06
CA TRP A 314 20.11 -22.80 20.02
C TRP A 314 18.87 -21.93 19.81
N GLN A 315 17.92 -22.40 18.98
CA GLN A 315 16.66 -21.71 18.74
C GLN A 315 15.77 -21.71 20.01
N ALA A 316 15.68 -22.84 20.72
CA ALA A 316 14.91 -22.97 21.97
C ALA A 316 15.47 -22.10 23.11
N VAL A 317 16.79 -22.14 23.34
CA VAL A 317 17.47 -21.26 24.31
C VAL A 317 17.24 -19.80 23.96
N GLN A 318 17.41 -19.41 22.69
CA GLN A 318 17.24 -18.02 22.25
C GLN A 318 15.81 -17.51 22.44
N GLN A 319 14.79 -18.31 22.14
CA GLN A 319 13.39 -17.93 22.39
C GLN A 319 13.11 -17.69 23.88
N ARG A 320 13.74 -18.45 24.78
CA ARG A 320 13.60 -18.28 26.23
C ARG A 320 14.34 -17.04 26.74
N MET A 321 15.59 -16.83 26.31
CA MET A 321 16.34 -15.59 26.58
C MET A 321 15.62 -14.34 26.06
N ASP A 322 14.86 -14.44 24.96
CA ASP A 322 14.05 -13.35 24.43
C ASP A 322 12.73 -13.11 25.19
N LYS A 323 12.15 -14.14 25.81
CA LYS A 323 10.96 -14.03 26.68
C LYS A 323 11.26 -13.44 28.05
N GLN A 324 12.43 -13.71 28.62
CA GLN A 324 12.83 -13.24 29.97
C GLN A 324 13.09 -11.72 30.07
N GLY A 325 13.00 -10.96 28.96
CA GLY A 325 13.10 -9.50 28.97
C GLY A 325 14.53 -8.95 28.97
N LEU A 326 14.68 -7.71 29.45
CA LEU A 326 15.96 -7.05 29.81
C LEU A 326 15.62 -5.94 30.82
N ASN A 327 15.98 -6.15 32.08
CA ASN A 327 15.60 -5.28 33.21
C ASN A 327 16.63 -4.17 33.50
N GLY A 328 17.40 -3.75 32.50
CA GLY A 328 18.39 -2.68 32.64
C GLY A 328 19.51 -2.79 31.59
N LYS A 329 20.72 -2.38 32.00
CA LYS A 329 21.98 -2.87 31.42
C LYS A 329 22.31 -4.21 32.10
N GLU A 330 22.81 -5.18 31.34
CA GLU A 330 23.21 -6.49 31.83
C GLU A 330 24.72 -6.67 31.65
N SER A 331 25.42 -7.28 32.62
CA SER A 331 26.85 -7.58 32.50
C SER A 331 27.09 -8.86 31.69
N LYS A 332 28.33 -9.06 31.21
CA LYS A 332 28.72 -10.26 30.47
C LYS A 332 28.58 -11.52 31.33
N GLU A 333 28.78 -11.37 32.63
CA GLU A 333 28.76 -12.42 33.66
C GLU A 333 27.32 -12.79 34.02
N ALA A 334 26.44 -11.80 34.19
CA ALA A 334 25.01 -12.00 34.37
C ALA A 334 24.40 -12.71 33.14
N PHE A 335 24.78 -12.27 31.93
CA PHE A 335 24.35 -12.92 30.68
C PHE A 335 24.91 -14.35 30.56
N LYS A 336 26.20 -14.60 30.87
CA LYS A 336 26.79 -15.97 30.95
C LYS A 336 25.97 -16.85 31.91
N ALA A 337 25.55 -16.33 33.07
CA ALA A 337 24.76 -17.07 34.06
C ALA A 337 23.30 -17.32 33.61
N GLN A 338 22.61 -16.31 33.09
CA GLN A 338 21.24 -16.43 32.56
C GLN A 338 21.16 -17.43 31.41
N LEU A 339 22.15 -17.36 30.49
CA LEU A 339 22.23 -18.19 29.31
C LEU A 339 22.46 -19.68 29.67
N ARG A 340 23.44 -19.99 30.53
CA ARG A 340 23.71 -21.35 31.01
C ARG A 340 22.51 -21.93 31.77
N ARG A 341 21.87 -21.14 32.65
CA ARG A 341 20.63 -21.54 33.34
C ARG A 341 19.50 -21.87 32.36
N THR A 342 19.29 -21.01 31.37
CA THR A 342 18.20 -21.16 30.39
C THR A 342 18.37 -22.38 29.48
N ALA A 343 19.60 -22.77 29.18
CA ALA A 343 19.91 -23.96 28.40
C ALA A 343 19.76 -25.27 29.20
N LEU A 344 20.30 -25.31 30.43
CA LEU A 344 20.20 -26.49 31.29
C LEU A 344 18.77 -26.72 31.84
N TRP A 345 17.87 -25.75 31.69
CA TRP A 345 16.44 -25.84 32.04
C TRP A 345 15.53 -26.08 30.82
N LEU A 346 16.07 -26.59 29.71
CA LEU A 346 15.24 -27.06 28.58
C LEU A 346 14.48 -28.36 28.94
N PRO A 347 13.18 -28.44 28.64
CA PRO A 347 12.39 -29.67 28.75
C PRO A 347 12.88 -30.77 27.81
N LYS A 348 12.68 -32.03 28.23
CA LYS A 348 13.14 -33.25 27.56
C LYS A 348 12.44 -33.50 26.22
N ASP A 349 11.20 -33.01 26.10
CA ASP A 349 10.28 -33.18 24.97
C ASP A 349 10.54 -32.21 23.80
N MET A 350 11.40 -31.20 23.97
CA MET A 350 11.61 -30.14 22.98
C MET A 350 12.49 -30.52 21.76
N ALA A 351 12.68 -31.82 21.50
CA ALA A 351 13.58 -32.34 20.46
C ALA A 351 12.89 -32.69 19.12
N GLU A 352 11.55 -32.68 19.03
CA GLU A 352 10.79 -33.16 17.86
C GLU A 352 10.11 -32.02 17.04
N PRO A 353 10.10 -32.05 15.69
CA PRO A 353 9.56 -30.99 14.83
C PRO A 353 8.20 -31.30 14.13
N ALA A 354 7.49 -30.25 13.66
CA ALA A 354 6.19 -30.35 12.93
C ALA A 354 6.00 -29.25 11.85
N ALA A 355 5.10 -29.44 10.87
CA ALA A 355 4.92 -28.55 9.68
C ALA A 355 3.51 -28.60 9.01
N GLU A 356 3.12 -27.55 8.24
CA GLU A 356 2.29 -27.53 6.98
C GLU A 356 1.83 -26.10 6.51
N GLU A 357 1.43 -25.90 5.22
CA GLU A 357 1.15 -24.57 4.55
C GLU A 357 -0.05 -24.52 3.50
N ASP A 358 0.12 -23.94 2.27
CA ASP A 358 -0.69 -23.93 0.98
C ASP A 358 -1.44 -22.61 0.47
N ASP A 359 -2.13 -22.57 -0.73
CA ASP A 359 -2.14 -21.53 -1.85
C ASP A 359 -3.48 -21.14 -2.68
N GLY A 360 -3.59 -20.02 -3.50
CA GLY A 360 -4.56 -19.79 -4.68
C GLY A 360 -5.64 -18.61 -5.05
N GLN A 361 -5.95 -17.44 -4.41
CA GLN A 361 -6.88 -16.21 -4.66
C GLN A 361 -8.32 -15.96 -5.36
N SER A 362 -8.37 -15.40 -6.61
CA SER A 362 -9.01 -14.21 -7.34
C SER A 362 -10.24 -13.32 -6.91
N SER A 363 -10.55 -12.09 -7.45
CA SER A 363 -10.02 -11.20 -8.56
C SER A 363 -10.26 -9.63 -8.41
N SER A 364 -9.90 -8.81 -9.42
CA SER A 364 -9.82 -7.32 -9.58
C SER A 364 -11.10 -6.53 -10.00
N CYS A 365 -11.03 -5.18 -10.03
CA CYS A 365 -11.70 -4.22 -10.97
C CYS A 365 -11.11 -2.78 -10.81
N SER A 366 -11.55 -1.77 -11.60
CA SER A 366 -10.85 -0.49 -11.88
C SER A 366 -11.60 0.83 -11.58
N SER A 367 -10.84 1.94 -11.51
CA SER A 367 -11.18 3.36 -11.82
C SER A 367 -12.51 3.98 -11.32
N GLU A 368 -12.40 4.92 -10.36
CA GLU A 368 -13.39 5.98 -10.04
C GLU A 368 -12.65 7.32 -9.84
N GLU A 369 -13.28 8.46 -10.16
CA GLU A 369 -12.75 9.83 -10.00
C GLU A 369 -13.61 10.72 -9.08
N GLU A 370 -12.98 11.76 -8.52
CA GLU A 370 -13.53 12.99 -7.91
C GLU A 370 -14.91 12.99 -7.22
N TRP A 371 -15.01 12.59 -5.94
CA TRP A 371 -16.16 12.93 -5.06
C TRP A 371 -15.83 13.41 -3.63
N TRP A 372 -14.55 13.64 -3.29
CA TRP A 372 -14.07 13.86 -1.91
C TRP A 372 -14.17 15.30 -1.35
N LEU A 373 -15.25 16.04 -1.64
CA LEU A 373 -15.54 17.30 -0.95
C LEU A 373 -16.20 17.02 0.42
N GLN A 374 -15.36 16.96 1.46
CA GLN A 374 -15.80 16.68 2.83
C GLN A 374 -16.71 17.78 3.38
N GLU A 375 -17.83 17.36 3.98
CA GLU A 375 -18.78 18.26 4.65
C GLU A 375 -18.16 18.81 5.95
N ALA A 376 -17.91 20.12 6.00
CA ALA A 376 -17.70 20.80 7.27
C ALA A 376 -18.99 20.80 8.10
N GLU A 377 -18.90 20.91 9.43
CA GLU A 377 -20.08 21.17 10.29
C GLU A 377 -20.66 22.56 10.01
N ASP A 378 -21.46 22.67 8.96
CA ASP A 378 -22.30 23.83 8.70
C ASP A 378 -23.53 23.78 9.63
N PRO A 379 -23.77 24.80 10.49
CA PRO A 379 -25.01 24.89 11.26
C PRO A 379 -26.27 24.89 10.38
N ALA A 380 -26.17 25.32 9.11
CA ALA A 380 -27.24 25.26 8.12
C ALA A 380 -27.45 23.87 7.48
N ALA A 381 -26.63 22.86 7.79
CA ALA A 381 -26.91 21.46 7.44
C ALA A 381 -28.02 20.84 8.31
N ARG A 382 -28.41 21.50 9.42
CA ARG A 382 -29.58 21.10 10.23
C ARG A 382 -30.82 20.99 9.35
N ASN A 383 -31.55 19.87 9.48
CA ASN A 383 -32.73 19.52 8.69
C ASN A 383 -32.46 19.28 7.17
N MET A 384 -31.20 19.10 6.75
CA MET A 384 -30.87 18.48 5.46
C MET A 384 -30.65 16.97 5.55
N VAL A 385 -30.48 16.45 6.78
CA VAL A 385 -30.15 15.04 7.06
C VAL A 385 -31.12 14.50 8.10
N PHE A 386 -31.62 13.28 7.88
CA PHE A 386 -32.56 12.61 8.77
C PHE A 386 -32.26 11.13 8.95
N LEU A 387 -32.55 10.62 10.15
CA LEU A 387 -32.75 9.19 10.41
C LEU A 387 -34.26 8.93 10.50
N LEU A 388 -34.82 8.19 9.56
CA LEU A 388 -36.20 7.71 9.64
C LEU A 388 -36.21 6.33 10.28
N THR A 389 -37.28 6.02 11.02
CA THR A 389 -37.54 4.70 11.61
C THR A 389 -38.96 4.26 11.28
N PHE A 390 -39.10 3.08 10.67
CA PHE A 390 -40.36 2.42 10.33
C PHE A 390 -40.48 1.15 11.18
N SER A 391 -41.23 1.21 12.27
CA SER A 391 -41.39 0.12 13.24
C SER A 391 -42.82 -0.40 13.25
N ALA A 392 -42.99 -1.68 13.58
CA ALA A 392 -44.29 -2.31 13.77
C ALA A 392 -45.23 -1.46 14.63
N LEU A 393 -46.50 -1.40 14.22
CA LEU A 393 -47.55 -0.63 14.86
C LEU A 393 -47.89 -1.21 16.24
N LEU A 394 -48.04 -0.34 17.23
CA LEU A 394 -48.64 -0.68 18.52
C LEU A 394 -50.12 -0.32 18.42
N HIS A 395 -50.98 -1.34 18.24
CA HIS A 395 -52.46 -1.27 18.21
C HIS A 395 -53.05 0.12 17.89
N THR A 396 -53.09 0.45 16.59
CA THR A 396 -53.77 1.65 16.09
C THR A 396 -55.29 1.51 16.20
N SER A 397 -56.00 2.63 16.28
CA SER A 397 -57.46 2.65 16.06
C SER A 397 -57.80 2.21 14.63
N GLU A 398 -59.05 1.81 14.43
CA GLU A 398 -59.49 1.01 13.27
C GLU A 398 -59.55 1.80 11.93
N ASP A 399 -59.34 3.11 11.97
CA ASP A 399 -59.69 4.06 10.88
C ASP A 399 -58.65 4.22 9.75
N GLU A 400 -57.46 3.62 9.83
CA GLU A 400 -56.44 3.73 8.78
C GLU A 400 -55.69 2.42 8.49
N GLU A 401 -55.76 1.94 7.24
CA GLU A 401 -54.90 0.88 6.73
C GLU A 401 -53.44 1.35 6.59
N LEU A 402 -52.61 1.00 7.58
CA LEU A 402 -51.17 1.23 7.59
C LEU A 402 -50.42 -0.09 7.42
N LEU A 403 -49.42 -0.11 6.53
CA LEU A 403 -48.70 -1.33 6.16
C LEU A 403 -47.73 -1.77 7.26
N ASP A 404 -47.81 -3.03 7.67
CA ASP A 404 -46.85 -3.64 8.60
C ASP A 404 -45.46 -3.72 7.95
N PRO A 405 -44.41 -3.14 8.58
CA PRO A 405 -43.04 -3.21 8.07
C PRO A 405 -42.53 -4.63 7.78
N ASP A 406 -42.99 -5.68 8.47
CA ASP A 406 -42.56 -7.05 8.17
C ASP A 406 -42.93 -7.51 6.73
N THR A 407 -43.91 -6.85 6.08
CA THR A 407 -44.34 -7.11 4.70
C THR A 407 -43.57 -6.32 3.63
N LEU A 408 -42.71 -5.39 4.04
CA LEU A 408 -42.08 -4.43 3.13
C LEU A 408 -40.66 -4.86 2.73
N THR A 409 -40.24 -4.43 1.53
CA THR A 409 -38.87 -4.59 1.04
C THR A 409 -38.10 -3.27 1.16
N ARG A 410 -36.76 -3.33 1.07
CA ARG A 410 -35.92 -2.13 1.12
C ARG A 410 -36.20 -1.19 -0.05
N GLU A 411 -36.61 -1.74 -1.19
CA GLU A 411 -36.99 -1.03 -2.42
C GLU A 411 -38.31 -0.28 -2.22
N LYS A 412 -39.37 -0.93 -1.70
CA LYS A 412 -40.64 -0.27 -1.38
C LYS A 412 -40.44 0.94 -0.45
N ILE A 413 -39.58 0.79 0.57
CA ILE A 413 -39.28 1.87 1.52
C ILE A 413 -38.42 2.97 0.89
N ARG A 414 -37.44 2.64 0.04
CA ARG A 414 -36.72 3.62 -0.79
C ARG A 414 -37.72 4.44 -1.62
N ASP A 415 -38.58 3.77 -2.37
CA ASP A 415 -39.46 4.41 -3.34
C ASP A 415 -40.51 5.30 -2.66
N ALA A 416 -41.10 4.84 -1.55
CA ALA A 416 -41.99 5.67 -0.72
C ALA A 416 -41.27 6.92 -0.14
N VAL A 417 -40.01 6.80 0.29
CA VAL A 417 -39.23 7.95 0.79
C VAL A 417 -38.81 8.90 -0.35
N LEU A 418 -38.50 8.38 -1.54
CA LEU A 418 -38.19 9.22 -2.70
C LEU A 418 -39.43 9.99 -3.20
N ASP A 419 -40.59 9.34 -3.29
CA ASP A 419 -41.87 10.00 -3.59
C ASP A 419 -42.22 11.05 -2.53
N ALA A 420 -42.09 10.73 -1.24
CA ALA A 420 -42.36 11.71 -0.17
C ALA A 420 -41.42 12.94 -0.20
N VAL A 421 -40.21 12.80 -0.75
CA VAL A 421 -39.26 13.91 -0.93
C VAL A 421 -39.52 14.72 -2.20
N ALA A 422 -39.93 14.06 -3.30
CA ALA A 422 -40.31 14.74 -4.54
C ALA A 422 -41.65 15.47 -4.41
N ASN A 423 -42.62 14.82 -3.78
CA ASN A 423 -44.02 15.23 -3.64
C ASN A 423 -44.39 15.42 -2.14
N PRO A 424 -43.74 16.33 -1.39
CA PRO A 424 -44.08 16.55 0.02
C PRO A 424 -45.52 17.04 0.14
N SER A 425 -46.32 16.44 1.04
CA SER A 425 -47.70 16.89 1.26
C SER A 425 -47.72 18.33 1.76
N ALA A 426 -48.72 19.10 1.34
CA ALA A 426 -48.98 20.41 1.93
C ALA A 426 -49.15 20.28 3.46
N GLU A 427 -48.57 21.21 4.21
CA GLU A 427 -49.03 21.47 5.58
C GLU A 427 -50.44 22.05 5.43
N GLY A 428 -51.47 21.22 5.62
CA GLY A 428 -52.88 21.59 5.40
C GLY A 428 -53.25 22.91 6.09
N ASP A 429 -54.13 23.68 5.44
CA ASP A 429 -54.01 25.15 5.28
C ASP A 429 -54.04 26.02 6.55
N ALA A 430 -54.22 25.42 7.72
CA ALA A 430 -54.42 26.07 9.01
C ALA A 430 -53.24 26.94 9.52
N ARG A 431 -52.03 26.91 8.94
CA ARG A 431 -50.83 27.60 9.50
C ARG A 431 -49.86 28.27 8.49
N GLY A 432 -50.39 28.94 7.46
CA GLY A 432 -49.78 30.17 6.89
C GLY A 432 -48.29 30.16 6.51
N GLY A 433 -47.75 29.02 6.06
CA GLY A 433 -46.34 28.90 5.66
C GLY A 433 -46.07 29.49 4.28
N ARG A 434 -45.03 30.34 4.14
CA ARG A 434 -44.59 30.85 2.82
C ARG A 434 -44.24 29.67 1.88
N PRO A 435 -44.73 29.64 0.63
CA PRO A 435 -44.42 28.57 -0.32
C PRO A 435 -42.92 28.35 -0.53
N ARG A 436 -42.52 27.08 -0.75
CA ARG A 436 -41.11 26.72 -0.99
C ARG A 436 -40.67 27.20 -2.38
N THR A 437 -39.71 28.12 -2.42
CA THR A 437 -39.12 28.66 -3.66
C THR A 437 -38.02 27.79 -4.28
N ARG A 438 -37.75 26.61 -3.71
CA ARG A 438 -36.77 25.64 -4.22
C ARG A 438 -37.31 24.22 -4.16
N THR A 439 -37.17 23.48 -5.26
CA THR A 439 -37.50 22.06 -5.35
C THR A 439 -36.66 21.23 -4.38
N LEU A 440 -37.29 20.30 -3.66
CA LEU A 440 -36.59 19.37 -2.79
C LEU A 440 -36.18 18.11 -3.57
N GLN A 441 -34.97 17.63 -3.34
CA GLN A 441 -34.46 16.40 -3.94
C GLN A 441 -33.65 15.62 -2.90
N ALA A 442 -33.72 14.29 -2.95
CA ALA A 442 -32.80 13.43 -2.20
C ALA A 442 -31.46 13.35 -2.95
N GLN A 443 -30.34 13.46 -2.23
CA GLN A 443 -28.99 13.28 -2.79
C GLN A 443 -28.48 11.85 -2.58
N LYS A 444 -28.63 11.34 -1.35
CA LYS A 444 -28.18 10.02 -0.91
C LYS A 444 -29.23 9.41 0.03
N LEU A 445 -29.44 8.10 -0.08
CA LEU A 445 -30.36 7.35 0.78
C LEU A 445 -29.78 5.95 1.05
N VAL A 446 -29.88 5.47 2.28
CA VAL A 446 -29.50 4.10 2.67
C VAL A 446 -30.58 3.48 3.54
N VAL A 447 -31.09 2.30 3.17
CA VAL A 447 -32.11 1.55 3.93
C VAL A 447 -31.47 0.33 4.61
N ALA A 448 -31.64 0.22 5.93
CA ALA A 448 -31.26 -0.94 6.73
C ALA A 448 -32.51 -1.62 7.32
N LYS A 449 -32.58 -2.95 7.26
CA LYS A 449 -33.54 -3.78 8.01
C LYS A 449 -32.88 -4.30 9.28
N GLU A 450 -33.49 -4.07 10.42
CA GLU A 450 -32.90 -4.33 11.74
C GLU A 450 -33.83 -5.09 12.67
N ARG A 451 -33.23 -5.88 13.56
CA ARG A 451 -33.92 -6.62 14.62
C ARG A 451 -33.24 -6.32 15.95
N HIS A 452 -33.93 -5.61 16.84
CA HIS A 452 -33.40 -5.29 18.16
C HIS A 452 -33.55 -6.49 19.11
N SER A 453 -32.53 -6.72 19.95
CA SER A 453 -32.62 -7.69 21.05
C SER A 453 -33.76 -7.32 21.99
N GLY A 454 -34.81 -8.15 22.05
CA GLY A 454 -36.02 -7.90 22.83
C GLY A 454 -37.22 -7.35 22.04
N ARG A 455 -37.11 -7.19 20.70
CA ARG A 455 -38.28 -6.97 19.82
C ARG A 455 -38.50 -8.18 18.93
N ALA A 456 -39.76 -8.62 18.82
CA ALA A 456 -40.13 -9.81 18.06
C ALA A 456 -40.04 -9.58 16.54
N LYS A 457 -40.59 -8.44 16.07
CA LYS A 457 -40.65 -8.05 14.66
C LYS A 457 -39.38 -7.32 14.19
N ASP A 458 -39.16 -7.29 12.88
CA ASP A 458 -38.14 -6.43 12.29
C ASP A 458 -38.65 -4.98 12.20
N HIS A 459 -37.75 -4.07 11.86
CA HIS A 459 -38.07 -2.66 11.56
C HIS A 459 -37.02 -2.12 10.59
N PHE A 460 -37.32 -1.00 9.92
CA PHE A 460 -36.38 -0.37 9.01
C PHE A 460 -35.89 0.98 9.55
N HIS A 461 -34.61 1.25 9.31
CA HIS A 461 -34.02 2.57 9.47
C HIS A 461 -33.56 3.09 8.11
N VAL A 462 -33.80 4.38 7.84
CA VAL A 462 -33.36 5.03 6.59
C VAL A 462 -32.50 6.25 6.92
N ALA A 463 -31.27 6.25 6.41
CA ALA A 463 -30.46 7.45 6.32
C ALA A 463 -30.89 8.23 5.09
N LEU A 464 -31.27 9.49 5.25
CA LEU A 464 -31.70 10.37 4.16
C LEU A 464 -30.88 11.66 4.17
N LYS A 465 -30.29 12.02 3.02
CA LYS A 465 -29.72 13.34 2.76
C LYS A 465 -30.48 14.07 1.65
N LEU A 466 -30.82 15.33 1.91
CA LEU A 466 -31.55 16.22 1.00
C LEU A 466 -30.63 17.27 0.39
N SER A 467 -31.06 17.86 -0.74
CA SER A 467 -30.37 18.94 -1.44
C SER A 467 -30.48 20.31 -0.76
N ASN A 468 -31.54 20.53 0.02
CA ASN A 468 -31.83 21.75 0.77
C ASN A 468 -32.44 21.37 2.13
N GLN A 469 -32.53 22.32 3.07
CA GLN A 469 -33.23 22.11 4.34
C GLN A 469 -34.73 21.82 4.10
N SER A 470 -35.33 20.92 4.89
CA SER A 470 -36.77 20.67 4.89
C SER A 470 -37.31 20.46 6.31
N ARG A 471 -38.52 20.96 6.60
CA ARG A 471 -39.31 20.40 7.72
C ARG A 471 -39.59 18.92 7.44
N PHE A 472 -39.57 18.08 8.48
CA PHE A 472 -39.91 16.66 8.32
C PHE A 472 -41.42 16.41 8.21
N GLN A 473 -42.27 17.30 8.74
CA GLN A 473 -43.72 17.07 8.82
C GLN A 473 -44.39 16.87 7.44
N PRO A 474 -44.10 17.67 6.38
CA PRO A 474 -44.55 17.38 5.02
C PRO A 474 -44.18 15.99 4.48
N LEU A 475 -42.96 15.53 4.81
CA LEU A 475 -42.44 14.22 4.39
C LEU A 475 -43.15 13.09 5.15
N LYS A 476 -43.38 13.29 6.45
CA LYS A 476 -44.10 12.35 7.32
C LYS A 476 -45.57 12.21 6.94
N LEU A 477 -46.22 13.32 6.55
CA LEU A 477 -47.60 13.30 6.04
C LEU A 477 -47.68 12.57 4.70
N ALA A 478 -46.76 12.84 3.76
CA ALA A 478 -46.69 12.13 2.48
C ALA A 478 -46.48 10.61 2.65
N LEU A 479 -45.54 10.20 3.51
CA LEU A 479 -45.30 8.79 3.84
C LEU A 479 -46.52 8.08 4.41
N ARG A 480 -47.32 8.77 5.24
CA ARG A 480 -48.58 8.23 5.78
C ARG A 480 -49.67 8.17 4.70
N GLN A 481 -49.94 9.28 4.02
CA GLN A 481 -51.07 9.45 3.10
C GLN A 481 -50.96 8.69 1.78
N ARG A 482 -49.75 8.45 1.26
CA ARG A 482 -49.53 7.75 -0.03
C ARG A 482 -48.70 6.48 0.10
N GLY A 483 -47.78 6.44 1.07
CA GLY A 483 -47.00 5.25 1.37
C GLY A 483 -47.71 4.25 2.29
N HIS A 484 -48.77 4.68 3.00
CA HIS A 484 -49.39 3.93 4.10
C HIS A 484 -48.37 3.57 5.21
N LEU A 485 -47.32 4.40 5.39
CA LEU A 485 -46.20 4.14 6.29
C LEU A 485 -46.20 5.06 7.51
N ALA A 486 -46.35 4.48 8.71
CA ALA A 486 -46.02 5.16 9.95
C ALA A 486 -44.49 5.26 10.12
N CYS A 487 -43.98 6.49 10.28
CA CYS A 487 -42.54 6.75 10.45
C CYS A 487 -42.22 7.78 11.54
N HIS A 488 -41.12 7.54 12.25
CA HIS A 488 -40.49 8.48 13.17
C HIS A 488 -39.26 9.12 12.51
N PHE A 489 -39.17 10.46 12.50
CA PHE A 489 -37.98 11.19 12.08
C PHE A 489 -37.16 11.61 13.30
N SER A 490 -35.90 11.19 13.40
CA SER A 490 -34.95 11.75 14.38
C SER A 490 -34.19 12.92 13.80
N THR A 491 -34.18 14.03 14.54
CA THR A 491 -33.38 15.24 14.31
C THR A 491 -32.11 15.28 15.17
N SER A 492 -31.77 14.19 15.89
CA SER A 492 -30.56 14.08 16.70
C SER A 492 -29.25 14.07 15.91
N HIS A 493 -29.33 14.02 14.57
CA HIS A 493 -28.21 13.92 13.65
C HIS A 493 -28.12 15.20 12.82
N THR A 494 -26.94 15.84 12.82
CA THR A 494 -26.68 17.09 12.10
C THR A 494 -25.99 16.89 10.75
N MET A 495 -25.30 15.75 10.57
CA MET A 495 -24.41 15.49 9.43
C MET A 495 -24.66 14.08 8.87
N TRP A 496 -24.47 13.88 7.56
CA TRP A 496 -24.75 12.62 6.87
C TRP A 496 -24.03 11.41 7.49
N TRP A 497 -22.73 11.57 7.76
CA TRP A 497 -21.90 10.53 8.38
C TRP A 497 -22.50 10.01 9.69
N SER A 498 -23.14 10.89 10.48
CA SER A 498 -23.63 10.54 11.82
C SER A 498 -24.87 9.65 11.77
N VAL A 499 -25.72 9.79 10.74
CA VAL A 499 -26.84 8.87 10.52
C VAL A 499 -26.31 7.55 9.94
N LEU A 500 -25.41 7.61 8.97
CA LEU A 500 -24.89 6.41 8.34
C LEU A 500 -24.09 5.55 9.33
N ASN A 501 -23.35 6.18 10.25
CA ASN A 501 -22.66 5.52 11.36
C ASN A 501 -23.66 4.75 12.26
N TYR A 502 -24.80 5.35 12.60
CA TYR A 502 -25.86 4.68 13.35
C TYR A 502 -26.39 3.43 12.62
N LEU A 503 -26.48 3.45 11.28
CA LEU A 503 -26.87 2.27 10.50
C LEU A 503 -25.78 1.18 10.49
N VAL A 504 -24.55 1.53 10.08
CA VAL A 504 -23.54 0.55 9.62
C VAL A 504 -22.43 0.22 10.63
N VAL A 505 -22.34 0.93 11.76
CA VAL A 505 -21.29 0.71 12.77
C VAL A 505 -21.89 0.05 14.04
N PRO A 506 -21.49 -1.19 14.38
CA PRO A 506 -21.96 -1.84 15.60
C PRO A 506 -21.58 -1.09 16.89
N SER A 507 -22.53 -1.00 17.81
CA SER A 507 -22.38 -0.37 19.13
C SER A 507 -22.78 -1.32 20.26
N SER A 508 -22.51 -0.96 21.51
CA SER A 508 -22.93 -1.77 22.68
C SER A 508 -24.45 -1.88 22.85
N LYS A 509 -25.25 -0.99 22.25
CA LYS A 509 -26.72 -1.08 22.20
C LYS A 509 -27.24 -1.79 20.95
N LYS A 510 -26.39 -1.95 19.93
CA LYS A 510 -26.72 -2.49 18.61
C LYS A 510 -25.51 -3.30 18.10
N PRO A 511 -25.30 -4.53 18.59
CA PRO A 511 -24.11 -5.32 18.27
C PRO A 511 -24.15 -5.96 16.87
N ALA A 512 -25.35 -6.05 16.26
CA ALA A 512 -25.56 -6.43 14.87
C ALA A 512 -26.02 -5.22 14.06
N VAL A 513 -25.58 -5.16 12.80
CA VAL A 513 -25.97 -4.18 11.78
C VAL A 513 -26.49 -4.94 10.56
N ASP A 514 -27.32 -4.32 9.73
CA ASP A 514 -27.76 -4.93 8.47
C ASP A 514 -26.55 -5.20 7.55
N ALA A 515 -26.47 -6.41 6.99
CA ALA A 515 -25.42 -6.83 6.07
C ALA A 515 -25.79 -6.56 4.60
N GLU A 516 -27.08 -6.36 4.31
CA GLU A 516 -27.67 -6.24 2.97
C GLU A 516 -28.38 -4.88 2.80
N VAL A 517 -27.82 -3.84 3.38
CA VAL A 517 -28.32 -2.46 3.26
C VAL A 517 -28.48 -2.06 1.79
N LEU A 518 -29.66 -1.51 1.45
CA LEU A 518 -29.89 -0.91 0.13
C LEU A 518 -29.26 0.48 0.11
N VAL A 519 -28.60 0.81 -0.99
CA VAL A 519 -27.97 2.12 -1.23
C VAL A 519 -28.58 2.77 -2.46
N TRP A 520 -28.86 4.06 -2.40
CA TRP A 520 -29.31 4.87 -3.52
C TRP A 520 -28.63 6.25 -3.51
N THR A 521 -28.30 6.76 -4.69
CA THR A 521 -27.78 8.12 -4.88
C THR A 521 -28.39 8.73 -6.14
N SER A 522 -28.56 10.05 -6.15
CA SER A 522 -29.19 10.77 -7.27
C SER A 522 -28.39 10.70 -8.58
N GLY A 523 -27.10 10.36 -8.53
CA GLY A 523 -26.22 10.20 -9.69
C GLY A 523 -25.88 8.75 -10.05
N GLY A 524 -26.49 7.74 -9.40
CA GLY A 524 -26.16 6.32 -9.63
C GLY A 524 -24.78 5.88 -9.12
N LEU A 525 -24.08 6.76 -8.39
CA LEU A 525 -22.73 6.56 -7.86
C LEU A 525 -22.71 5.53 -6.72
N SER A 526 -21.60 4.77 -6.66
CA SER A 526 -21.32 3.86 -5.55
C SER A 526 -21.00 4.63 -4.27
N LEU A 527 -21.38 4.11 -3.09
CA LEU A 527 -21.00 4.68 -1.80
C LEU A 527 -20.18 3.67 -0.99
N ASN A 528 -18.97 4.05 -0.60
CA ASN A 528 -18.23 3.32 0.42
C ASN A 528 -18.78 3.66 1.80
N LEU A 529 -19.82 2.92 2.22
CA LEU A 529 -20.56 3.18 3.46
C LEU A 529 -19.69 3.21 4.72
N PHE A 530 -18.53 2.54 4.73
CA PHE A 530 -17.61 2.64 5.87
C PHE A 530 -16.92 4.00 5.92
N GLU A 531 -16.45 4.52 4.79
CA GLU A 531 -15.77 5.82 4.73
C GLU A 531 -16.77 6.98 4.88
N GLU A 532 -17.94 6.89 4.23
CA GLU A 532 -19.06 7.84 4.37
C GLU A 532 -19.64 7.90 5.79
N SER A 533 -19.43 6.87 6.62
CA SER A 533 -19.82 6.85 8.05
C SER A 533 -18.70 7.23 9.01
N GLN A 534 -17.49 7.54 8.51
CA GLN A 534 -16.46 8.15 9.35
C GLN A 534 -16.75 9.65 9.49
N GLU A 535 -16.52 10.17 10.69
CA GLU A 535 -16.61 11.61 10.95
C GLU A 535 -15.51 12.36 10.18
N PRO A 536 -15.86 13.39 9.37
CA PRO A 536 -14.86 14.22 8.70
C PRO A 536 -14.07 15.01 9.74
N TRP A 537 -12.75 15.09 9.57
CA TRP A 537 -11.89 15.77 10.53
C TRP A 537 -12.15 17.28 10.52
N ASN A 538 -12.51 17.84 11.67
CA ASN A 538 -12.77 19.27 11.81
C ASN A 538 -12.21 19.79 13.15
N ALA A 539 -11.30 20.77 13.06
CA ALA A 539 -10.62 21.39 14.20
C ALA A 539 -11.58 21.91 15.28
N LYS A 540 -12.61 22.66 14.86
CA LYS A 540 -13.59 23.31 15.75
C LYS A 540 -14.54 22.29 16.36
N ALA A 541 -14.96 21.27 15.59
CA ALA A 541 -15.77 20.16 16.09
C ALA A 541 -15.04 19.31 17.13
N LEU A 542 -13.74 19.04 16.94
CA LEU A 542 -12.93 18.28 17.89
C LEU A 542 -12.67 19.09 19.17
N LYS A 543 -12.31 20.39 19.06
CA LYS A 543 -12.15 21.30 20.22
C LYS A 543 -13.44 21.38 21.06
N ARG A 544 -14.60 21.65 20.43
CA ARG A 544 -15.90 21.72 21.13
C ARG A 544 -16.26 20.43 21.88
N ARG A 545 -16.01 19.27 21.28
CA ARG A 545 -16.26 17.98 21.95
C ARG A 545 -15.29 17.71 23.09
N ARG A 546 -14.03 18.15 22.97
CA ARG A 546 -13.03 18.10 24.05
C ARG A 546 -13.46 18.96 25.24
N GLU A 547 -13.97 20.16 24.99
CA GLU A 547 -14.53 21.08 26.00
C GLU A 547 -15.77 20.47 26.67
N ALA A 548 -16.71 19.93 25.89
CA ALA A 548 -17.89 19.24 26.43
C ALA A 548 -17.53 18.01 27.28
N GLN A 549 -16.48 17.25 26.94
CA GLN A 549 -15.96 16.14 27.76
C GLN A 549 -15.26 16.61 29.05
N GLN A 550 -14.74 17.83 29.08
CA GLN A 550 -14.15 18.41 30.29
C GLN A 550 -15.24 18.92 31.24
N LEU A 551 -16.28 19.56 30.71
CA LEU A 551 -17.45 20.08 31.42
C LEU A 551 -18.48 19.01 31.86
N ALA A 552 -18.44 17.81 31.26
CA ALA A 552 -19.35 16.73 31.63
C ALA A 552 -19.20 16.36 33.13
N PRO A 553 -20.31 16.26 33.89
CA PRO A 553 -20.26 15.99 35.33
C PRO A 553 -19.60 14.64 35.63
N LEU A 554 -18.86 14.58 36.74
CA LEU A 554 -18.06 13.42 37.11
C LEU A 554 -18.88 12.22 37.57
N GLU A 555 -20.17 12.41 37.86
CA GLU A 555 -21.08 11.35 38.29
C GLU A 555 -22.28 11.24 37.34
N LYS A 556 -22.42 10.04 36.76
CA LYS A 556 -23.72 9.47 36.38
C LYS A 556 -23.76 8.01 36.81
N ASP A 557 -24.79 7.67 37.57
CA ASP A 557 -25.29 6.31 37.82
C ASP A 557 -24.25 5.34 38.41
N GLY A 558 -23.39 5.81 39.33
CA GLY A 558 -22.43 5.00 40.11
C GLY A 558 -21.33 4.29 39.30
N LYS A 559 -21.30 4.44 37.97
CA LYS A 559 -20.39 3.71 37.08
C LYS A 559 -19.10 4.50 36.90
N ARG A 560 -18.05 4.05 37.60
CA ARG A 560 -16.65 4.53 37.52
C ARG A 560 -16.30 4.99 36.10
N LEU A 561 -16.26 6.31 35.90
CA LEU A 561 -16.11 6.90 34.56
C LEU A 561 -14.89 6.33 33.82
N LYS A 562 -15.03 6.19 32.51
CA LYS A 562 -13.87 5.93 31.63
C LYS A 562 -12.84 7.02 31.88
N LYS A 563 -11.62 6.59 32.25
CA LYS A 563 -10.46 7.46 32.48
C LYS A 563 -10.36 8.51 31.37
N LYS A 564 -10.45 9.80 31.72
CA LYS A 564 -10.37 10.92 30.76
C LYS A 564 -9.15 10.68 29.84
N GLU A 565 -9.39 10.65 28.53
CA GLU A 565 -8.35 10.41 27.54
C GLU A 565 -7.36 11.58 27.57
N ARG A 566 -6.06 11.33 27.54
CA ARG A 566 -5.04 12.41 27.66
C ARG A 566 -4.98 13.26 26.39
N PHE A 567 -4.88 14.58 26.55
CA PHE A 567 -4.60 15.50 25.45
C PHE A 567 -3.36 15.07 24.65
N GLY A 568 -3.52 14.89 23.34
CA GLY A 568 -2.52 14.34 22.42
C GLY A 568 -2.27 15.22 21.19
N LYS A 569 -1.57 14.67 20.19
CA LYS A 569 -1.20 15.44 18.98
C LYS A 569 -2.43 15.87 18.17
N LEU A 570 -3.48 15.04 18.09
CA LEU A 570 -4.70 15.41 17.36
C LEU A 570 -5.46 16.57 18.03
N ASP A 571 -5.54 16.59 19.35
CA ASP A 571 -6.11 17.71 20.10
C ASP A 571 -5.26 18.98 19.92
N PHE A 572 -3.93 18.85 19.90
CA PHE A 572 -3.02 19.96 19.61
C PHE A 572 -3.17 20.51 18.18
N THR A 573 -3.23 19.64 17.17
CA THR A 573 -3.48 20.02 15.77
C THR A 573 -4.85 20.71 15.62
N ALA A 574 -5.89 20.21 16.30
CA ALA A 574 -7.19 20.86 16.31
C ALA A 574 -7.17 22.23 17.03
N LEU A 575 -6.42 22.38 18.12
CA LEU A 575 -6.25 23.65 18.82
C LEU A 575 -5.55 24.70 17.93
N VAL A 576 -4.40 24.34 17.35
CA VAL A 576 -3.64 25.21 16.43
C VAL A 576 -4.51 25.72 15.28
N LEU A 577 -5.31 24.84 14.67
CA LEU A 577 -6.14 25.17 13.51
C LEU A 577 -7.50 25.82 13.85
N ALA A 578 -8.00 25.64 15.07
CA ALA A 578 -9.22 26.32 15.53
C ALA A 578 -8.94 27.79 15.89
N GLU A 579 -7.79 28.05 16.51
CA GLU A 579 -7.39 29.38 17.01
C GLU A 579 -6.42 30.13 16.09
N GLY A 580 -5.90 29.48 15.03
CA GLY A 580 -5.05 30.11 14.01
C GLY A 580 -3.59 30.34 14.42
N LEU A 581 -3.07 29.57 15.39
CA LEU A 581 -1.76 29.79 16.03
C LEU A 581 -0.61 29.42 15.09
N ARG A 582 0.11 30.40 14.55
CA ARG A 582 1.20 30.23 13.56
C ARG A 582 2.59 30.18 14.18
N ALA A 583 2.78 30.77 15.36
CA ALA A 583 4.05 30.79 16.08
C ALA A 583 4.03 29.91 17.34
N LYS A 584 5.20 29.43 17.76
CA LYS A 584 5.39 28.68 19.01
C LYS A 584 5.02 29.55 20.22
N GLU A 585 5.26 30.83 20.13
CA GLU A 585 5.08 31.84 21.16
C GLU A 585 3.58 32.12 21.39
N GLU A 586 2.79 32.17 20.32
CA GLU A 586 1.31 32.23 20.37
C GLU A 586 0.73 30.97 21.01
N VAL A 587 1.25 29.79 20.67
CA VAL A 587 0.87 28.52 21.31
C VAL A 587 1.18 28.51 22.81
N MET A 588 2.38 28.96 23.20
CA MET A 588 2.75 29.04 24.62
C MET A 588 1.84 30.02 25.38
N LYS A 589 1.62 31.22 24.83
CA LYS A 589 0.70 32.23 25.39
C LYS A 589 -0.71 31.67 25.56
N TYR A 590 -1.31 31.10 24.51
CA TYR A 590 -2.65 30.52 24.58
C TYR A 590 -2.72 29.42 25.66
N VAL A 591 -1.73 28.53 25.73
CA VAL A 591 -1.75 27.41 26.68
C VAL A 591 -1.54 27.88 28.13
N GLN A 592 -0.86 29.01 28.35
CA GLN A 592 -0.75 29.66 29.66
C GLN A 592 -2.05 30.38 30.07
N GLU A 593 -2.65 31.15 29.17
CA GLU A 593 -3.86 31.96 29.46
C GLU A 593 -5.17 31.14 29.49
N LYS A 594 -5.28 30.12 28.63
CA LYS A 594 -6.55 29.43 28.30
C LYS A 594 -6.42 27.91 28.21
N GLY A 595 -5.21 27.36 28.40
CA GLY A 595 -4.97 25.92 28.31
C GLY A 595 -5.31 25.18 29.61
N SER A 596 -6.00 24.04 29.52
CA SER A 596 -6.20 23.17 30.69
C SER A 596 -4.88 22.51 31.12
N ALA A 597 -4.81 22.01 32.35
CA ALA A 597 -3.59 21.38 32.90
C ALA A 597 -3.02 20.23 32.02
N GLU A 598 -3.87 19.52 31.26
CA GLU A 598 -3.41 18.54 30.28
C GLU A 598 -2.75 19.17 29.05
N MET A 599 -3.28 20.30 28.57
CA MET A 599 -2.70 21.08 27.45
C MET A 599 -1.34 21.65 27.87
N GLN A 600 -1.26 22.23 29.07
CA GLN A 600 -0.01 22.74 29.67
C GLN A 600 1.03 21.62 29.81
N SER A 601 0.62 20.47 30.37
CA SER A 601 1.48 19.28 30.46
C SER A 601 1.92 18.74 29.10
N TYR A 602 1.08 18.83 28.06
CA TYR A 602 1.45 18.44 26.70
C TYR A 602 2.46 19.43 26.09
N ALA A 603 2.15 20.72 26.10
CA ALA A 603 2.99 21.77 25.51
C ALA A 603 4.38 21.82 26.16
N SER A 604 4.46 21.71 27.49
CA SER A 604 5.72 21.60 28.24
C SER A 604 6.58 20.42 27.76
N ARG A 605 6.00 19.21 27.68
CA ARG A 605 6.71 18.02 27.18
C ARG A 605 7.03 18.07 25.68
N ALA A 606 6.29 18.85 24.91
CA ALA A 606 6.46 19.01 23.46
C ALA A 606 7.27 20.25 23.07
N GLN A 607 7.73 21.08 24.02
CA GLN A 607 8.18 22.47 23.79
C GLN A 607 9.21 22.64 22.67
N ARG A 608 10.16 21.69 22.54
CA ARG A 608 11.20 21.69 21.50
C ARG A 608 10.71 21.33 20.10
N ARG A 609 9.48 20.80 19.97
CA ARG A 609 8.85 20.32 18.73
C ARG A 609 7.56 21.08 18.37
N LEU A 610 7.20 22.14 19.11
CA LEU A 610 5.98 22.89 18.83
C LEU A 610 5.98 23.50 17.42
N LYS A 611 7.12 23.97 16.92
CA LYS A 611 7.25 24.46 15.53
C LYS A 611 6.90 23.38 14.50
N GLU A 612 7.54 22.21 14.59
CA GLU A 612 7.24 21.02 13.77
C GLU A 612 5.74 20.67 13.81
N PHE A 613 5.12 20.71 15.00
CA PHE A 613 3.70 20.37 15.16
C PHE A 613 2.73 21.45 14.68
N ILE A 614 3.15 22.72 14.57
CA ILE A 614 2.38 23.80 13.95
C ILE A 614 2.47 23.68 12.41
N GLU A 615 3.68 23.43 11.89
CA GLU A 615 3.92 23.17 10.47
C GLU A 615 3.13 21.94 9.99
N ASP A 616 3.23 20.81 10.71
CA ASP A 616 2.40 19.60 10.50
C ASP A 616 0.88 19.90 10.50
N ALA A 617 0.42 20.84 11.33
CA ALA A 617 -0.99 21.17 11.44
C ALA A 617 -1.48 21.95 10.22
N PHE A 618 -0.77 23.01 9.82
CA PHE A 618 -1.14 23.73 8.59
C PHE A 618 -0.96 22.87 7.33
N ASP A 619 0.01 21.95 7.30
CA ASP A 619 0.13 20.97 6.23
C ASP A 619 -1.02 19.97 6.22
N TRP A 620 -1.51 19.51 7.38
CA TRP A 620 -2.71 18.68 7.48
C TRP A 620 -3.97 19.43 6.99
N GLN A 621 -4.13 20.71 7.34
CA GLN A 621 -5.23 21.54 6.84
C GLN A 621 -5.13 21.79 5.33
N ALA A 622 -3.92 22.03 4.82
CA ALA A 622 -3.69 22.32 3.41
C ALA A 622 -3.71 21.05 2.54
N ALA A 623 -3.56 19.85 3.10
CA ALA A 623 -3.41 18.61 2.34
C ALA A 623 -4.50 18.37 1.26
N PRO A 624 -5.81 18.58 1.51
CA PRO A 624 -6.83 18.41 0.47
C PRO A 624 -6.68 19.42 -0.68
N ALA A 625 -6.33 20.67 -0.38
CA ALA A 625 -6.09 21.71 -1.38
C ALA A 625 -4.79 21.47 -2.16
N LYS A 626 -3.72 21.01 -1.48
CA LYS A 626 -2.46 20.59 -2.10
C LYS A 626 -2.69 19.42 -3.06
N VAL A 627 -3.39 18.36 -2.62
CA VAL A 627 -3.73 17.21 -3.47
C VAL A 627 -4.53 17.65 -4.70
N LYS A 628 -5.56 18.49 -4.54
CA LYS A 628 -6.31 19.02 -5.69
C LYS A 628 -5.44 19.84 -6.65
N ALA A 629 -4.55 20.68 -6.13
CA ALA A 629 -3.59 21.45 -6.94
C ALA A 629 -2.49 20.58 -7.58
N ASP A 630 -2.23 19.39 -7.04
CA ASP A 630 -1.25 18.42 -7.58
C ASP A 630 -1.88 17.50 -8.64
N GLN A 631 -3.21 17.32 -8.58
CA GLN A 631 -4.03 16.64 -9.59
C GLN A 631 -4.36 17.54 -10.79
N GLU A 632 -4.55 18.86 -10.57
CA GLU A 632 -4.74 19.83 -11.64
C GLU A 632 -3.52 19.85 -12.59
N SER A 633 -3.75 19.58 -13.88
CA SER A 633 -2.67 19.53 -14.87
C SER A 633 -1.95 20.87 -15.02
N ASP A 634 -0.68 20.85 -15.43
CA ASP A 634 0.12 22.08 -15.62
C ASP A 634 -0.48 23.00 -16.69
N TRP A 635 -1.21 22.45 -17.66
CA TRP A 635 -1.96 23.24 -18.65
C TRP A 635 -3.30 23.76 -18.10
N SER A 636 -4.06 22.95 -17.36
CA SER A 636 -5.34 23.35 -16.76
C SER A 636 -5.17 24.51 -15.75
N LEU A 637 -4.04 24.52 -15.03
CA LEU A 637 -3.60 25.63 -14.18
C LEU A 637 -3.46 26.93 -14.98
N VAL A 638 -2.78 26.89 -16.13
CA VAL A 638 -2.61 28.04 -17.04
C VAL A 638 -3.97 28.49 -17.61
N GLU A 639 -4.81 27.57 -18.08
CA GLU A 639 -6.16 27.89 -18.56
C GLU A 639 -7.06 28.53 -17.50
N ARG A 640 -6.91 28.14 -16.23
CA ARG A 640 -7.64 28.73 -15.11
C ARG A 640 -7.11 30.13 -14.76
N LEU A 641 -5.80 30.33 -14.75
CA LEU A 641 -5.17 31.63 -14.48
C LEU A 641 -5.42 32.64 -15.61
N ALA A 642 -5.47 32.20 -16.87
CA ALA A 642 -5.81 33.03 -18.03
C ALA A 642 -7.22 33.64 -17.96
N ARG A 643 -8.14 33.01 -17.20
CA ARG A 643 -9.50 33.50 -16.93
C ARG A 643 -9.59 34.43 -15.71
N GLY A 644 -8.49 34.59 -14.95
CA GLY A 644 -8.44 35.47 -13.78
C GLY A 644 -8.21 36.94 -14.16
N THR A 645 -8.80 37.86 -13.39
CA THR A 645 -8.56 39.30 -13.53
C THR A 645 -7.16 39.66 -13.05
N CYS A 646 -6.44 40.46 -13.84
CA CYS A 646 -5.13 41.00 -13.45
C CYS A 646 -5.26 41.95 -12.25
N GLN A 647 -4.21 42.05 -11.42
CA GLN A 647 -4.15 42.92 -10.23
C GLN A 647 -2.93 43.86 -10.26
N CYS A 648 -2.40 44.17 -11.44
CA CYS A 648 -1.09 44.84 -11.60
C CYS A 648 -1.15 46.35 -11.89
N GLY A 649 -2.34 46.92 -11.99
CA GLY A 649 -2.58 48.34 -12.29
C GLY A 649 -4.09 48.57 -12.50
N GLU A 650 -4.51 49.83 -12.49
CA GLU A 650 -5.90 50.21 -12.80
C GLU A 650 -6.10 50.37 -14.31
N ASP A 651 -5.15 51.03 -14.99
CA ASP A 651 -5.19 51.28 -16.45
C ASP A 651 -4.77 50.08 -17.31
N GLY A 652 -4.09 49.09 -16.74
CA GLY A 652 -3.44 48.06 -17.54
C GLY A 652 -2.64 47.02 -16.76
N CYS A 653 -1.84 46.26 -17.51
CA CYS A 653 -0.96 45.24 -16.95
C CYS A 653 0.48 45.57 -17.37
N LEU A 654 1.18 46.28 -16.48
CA LEU A 654 2.56 46.72 -16.66
C LEU A 654 3.50 45.59 -17.12
N TRP A 655 3.26 44.35 -16.67
CA TRP A 655 4.00 43.18 -17.15
C TRP A 655 3.75 42.87 -18.62
N TYR A 656 2.49 42.90 -19.07
CA TYR A 656 2.13 42.58 -20.45
C TYR A 656 2.60 43.68 -21.40
N GLU A 657 2.46 44.95 -21.02
CA GLU A 657 3.02 46.09 -21.77
C GLU A 657 4.55 45.96 -21.92
N ALA A 658 5.26 45.63 -20.84
CA ALA A 658 6.70 45.40 -20.89
C ALA A 658 7.09 44.14 -21.70
N ALA A 659 6.29 43.07 -21.65
CA ALA A 659 6.53 41.86 -22.44
C ALA A 659 6.29 42.09 -23.94
N VAL A 660 5.29 42.90 -24.31
CA VAL A 660 5.05 43.37 -25.67
C VAL A 660 6.21 44.27 -26.12
N ASN A 661 6.57 45.30 -25.34
CA ASN A 661 7.68 46.18 -25.68
C ASN A 661 9.03 45.45 -25.81
N PHE A 662 9.28 44.44 -24.97
CA PHE A 662 10.43 43.54 -25.09
C PHE A 662 10.42 42.75 -26.41
N VAL A 663 9.27 42.24 -26.85
CA VAL A 663 9.15 41.52 -28.12
C VAL A 663 9.31 42.47 -29.33
N ASP A 664 8.67 43.64 -29.30
CA ASP A 664 8.72 44.62 -30.41
C ASP A 664 10.15 45.12 -30.67
N ARG A 665 10.96 45.25 -29.61
CA ARG A 665 12.40 45.56 -29.68
C ARG A 665 13.26 44.42 -30.24
N ASN A 666 12.76 43.19 -30.22
CA ASN A 666 13.53 41.98 -30.45
C ASN A 666 12.90 41.14 -31.57
N PRO A 667 13.05 41.53 -32.85
CA PRO A 667 12.43 40.85 -33.99
C PRO A 667 12.91 39.40 -34.20
N GLY A 668 13.95 38.96 -33.49
CA GLY A 668 14.34 37.55 -33.36
C GLY A 668 13.44 36.70 -32.44
N ILE A 669 12.35 37.28 -31.92
CA ILE A 669 11.38 36.61 -31.04
C ILE A 669 9.97 36.64 -31.68
N ASP A 670 9.62 35.57 -32.38
CA ASP A 670 8.23 35.33 -32.80
C ASP A 670 7.37 35.01 -31.56
N ARG A 671 6.58 36.03 -31.14
CA ARG A 671 5.70 36.01 -29.96
C ARG A 671 4.79 34.79 -29.91
N GLU A 672 4.19 34.48 -31.06
CA GLU A 672 3.23 33.39 -31.23
C GLU A 672 3.93 32.03 -31.17
N CYS A 673 5.10 31.90 -31.81
CA CYS A 673 5.92 30.69 -31.74
C CYS A 673 6.43 30.41 -30.32
N LEU A 674 6.87 31.44 -29.59
CA LEU A 674 7.32 31.31 -28.20
C LEU A 674 6.16 30.82 -27.29
N ALA A 675 4.98 31.42 -27.43
CA ALA A 675 3.78 30.98 -26.71
C ALA A 675 3.38 29.53 -27.08
N ALA A 676 3.46 29.15 -28.36
CA ALA A 676 3.20 27.79 -28.81
C ALA A 676 4.20 26.77 -28.26
N CYS A 677 5.50 27.11 -28.23
CA CYS A 677 6.53 26.28 -27.60
C CYS A 677 6.28 26.13 -26.09
N LEU A 678 6.01 27.21 -25.37
CA LEU A 678 5.67 27.18 -23.95
C LEU A 678 4.47 26.29 -23.68
N ARG A 679 3.34 26.50 -24.37
CA ARG A 679 2.15 25.65 -24.28
C ARG A 679 2.50 24.18 -24.47
N LYS A 680 3.20 23.85 -25.56
CA LYS A 680 3.47 22.46 -25.92
C LYS A 680 4.32 21.74 -24.88
N VAL A 681 5.34 22.41 -24.36
CA VAL A 681 6.21 21.85 -23.31
C VAL A 681 5.48 21.77 -21.95
N ILE A 682 4.51 22.65 -21.68
CA ILE A 682 3.62 22.58 -20.50
C ILE A 682 2.62 21.41 -20.61
N SER A 683 2.06 21.15 -21.79
CA SER A 683 1.03 20.11 -21.99
C SER A 683 1.59 18.71 -22.26
N GLU A 684 2.71 18.59 -22.99
CA GLU A 684 3.31 17.30 -23.39
C GLU A 684 4.56 16.93 -22.56
N GLY A 685 5.20 17.92 -21.94
CA GLY A 685 6.57 17.81 -21.44
C GLY A 685 7.62 17.91 -22.56
N PRO A 686 8.91 18.18 -22.23
CA PRO A 686 10.00 18.19 -23.19
C PRO A 686 10.10 16.88 -23.99
N SER A 687 10.25 16.99 -25.31
CA SER A 687 10.43 15.85 -26.19
C SER A 687 11.10 16.24 -27.51
N LYS A 688 11.39 15.26 -28.37
CA LYS A 688 11.89 15.50 -29.75
C LYS A 688 10.96 16.42 -30.57
N THR A 689 9.66 16.42 -30.27
CA THR A 689 8.61 17.23 -30.95
C THR A 689 8.12 18.41 -30.11
N ALA A 690 8.41 18.44 -28.81
CA ALA A 690 8.13 19.52 -27.86
C ALA A 690 9.46 20.05 -27.30
N ARG A 691 10.19 20.79 -28.13
CA ARG A 691 11.50 21.35 -27.78
C ARG A 691 11.37 22.53 -26.82
N VAL A 692 12.34 22.67 -25.92
CA VAL A 692 12.32 23.69 -24.85
C VAL A 692 12.62 25.08 -25.40
N PRO A 693 11.79 26.10 -25.12
CA PRO A 693 12.10 27.48 -25.49
C PRO A 693 13.32 28.00 -24.71
N LEU A 694 14.28 28.56 -25.43
CA LEU A 694 15.54 29.11 -24.93
C LEU A 694 15.70 30.53 -25.47
N VAL A 695 15.55 31.53 -24.59
CA VAL A 695 15.72 32.95 -24.97
C VAL A 695 17.19 33.34 -24.81
N VAL A 696 17.83 33.77 -25.89
CA VAL A 696 19.29 34.01 -25.99
C VAL A 696 19.55 35.47 -26.35
N GLY A 697 20.64 36.05 -25.84
CA GLY A 697 20.99 37.45 -26.13
C GLY A 697 22.07 38.02 -25.21
N PRO A 698 22.50 39.27 -25.39
CA PRO A 698 23.54 39.90 -24.57
C PRO A 698 23.09 40.14 -23.11
N ARG A 699 24.03 40.62 -22.28
CA ARG A 699 23.74 41.05 -20.90
C ARG A 699 22.68 42.18 -20.92
N ASN A 700 21.75 42.16 -19.97
CA ASN A 700 20.65 43.12 -19.80
C ASN A 700 19.61 43.19 -20.94
N ALA A 701 19.60 42.23 -21.87
CA ALA A 701 18.61 42.13 -22.96
C ALA A 701 17.21 41.64 -22.53
N GLY A 702 16.70 42.01 -21.34
CA GLY A 702 15.32 41.72 -20.87
C GLY A 702 14.84 40.25 -20.76
N LYS A 703 15.65 39.28 -21.19
CA LYS A 703 15.26 37.88 -21.45
C LYS A 703 14.44 37.18 -20.35
N SER A 704 14.76 37.46 -19.09
CA SER A 704 14.13 36.83 -17.92
C SER A 704 12.69 37.31 -17.74
N THR A 705 12.37 38.57 -18.07
CA THR A 705 11.09 39.23 -17.80
C THR A 705 9.88 38.53 -18.42
N ILE A 706 10.03 37.93 -19.60
CA ILE A 706 8.95 37.18 -20.27
C ILE A 706 8.69 35.78 -19.66
N LEU A 707 9.60 35.29 -18.80
CA LEU A 707 9.52 33.99 -18.14
C LEU A 707 9.41 34.09 -16.60
N GLU A 708 9.76 35.22 -15.98
CA GLU A 708 9.67 35.42 -14.53
C GLU A 708 8.28 35.17 -13.89
N PRO A 709 7.13 35.36 -14.56
CA PRO A 709 5.83 34.95 -14.02
C PRO A 709 5.66 33.44 -13.78
N LEU A 710 6.56 32.58 -14.28
CA LEU A 710 6.54 31.14 -14.00
C LEU A 710 6.51 30.81 -12.50
N ASP A 711 7.18 31.62 -11.68
CA ASP A 711 7.21 31.47 -10.22
C ASP A 711 5.84 31.74 -9.57
N GLU A 712 5.07 32.66 -10.16
CA GLU A 712 3.73 33.01 -9.70
C GLU A 712 2.67 32.04 -10.27
N VAL A 713 2.86 31.55 -11.50
CA VAL A 713 1.99 30.55 -12.15
C VAL A 713 2.09 29.20 -11.43
N PHE A 714 3.29 28.65 -11.30
CA PHE A 714 3.51 27.29 -10.79
C PHE A 714 3.82 27.24 -9.28
N GLY A 715 4.17 28.38 -8.68
CA GLY A 715 4.62 28.53 -7.30
C GLY A 715 6.13 28.37 -7.18
N GLN A 716 6.84 29.38 -6.65
CA GLN A 716 8.31 29.42 -6.55
C GLN A 716 8.95 28.16 -5.93
N SER A 717 8.31 27.53 -4.93
CA SER A 717 8.81 26.29 -4.32
C SER A 717 8.70 25.04 -5.22
N ARG A 718 7.97 25.17 -6.34
CA ARG A 718 7.68 24.15 -7.36
C ARG A 718 8.35 24.46 -8.70
N VAL A 719 9.05 25.58 -8.83
CA VAL A 719 9.94 25.85 -9.96
C VAL A 719 11.36 25.41 -9.59
N LEU A 720 11.99 24.58 -10.42
CA LEU A 720 13.42 24.32 -10.31
C LEU A 720 14.18 25.32 -11.18
N HIS A 721 14.71 26.34 -10.53
CA HIS A 721 15.66 27.28 -11.15
C HIS A 721 16.97 26.58 -11.54
N LYS A 722 17.83 27.28 -12.30
CA LYS A 722 19.18 26.75 -12.60
C LYS A 722 19.91 26.30 -11.33
N PRO A 723 20.57 25.13 -11.34
CA PRO A 723 21.41 24.73 -10.22
C PRO A 723 22.64 25.66 -10.13
N LYS A 724 23.31 25.70 -8.97
CA LYS A 724 24.64 26.32 -8.90
C LYS A 724 25.63 25.47 -9.70
N LEU A 725 26.43 26.10 -10.57
CA LEU A 725 27.50 25.43 -11.30
C LEU A 725 28.45 24.72 -10.32
N GLY A 726 28.71 23.44 -10.57
CA GLY A 726 29.49 22.54 -9.72
C GLY A 726 28.80 22.08 -8.43
N ALA A 727 27.50 22.31 -8.25
CA ALA A 727 26.76 21.69 -7.16
C ALA A 727 26.66 20.17 -7.36
N PRO A 728 27.07 19.33 -6.38
CA PRO A 728 26.86 17.88 -6.47
C PRO A 728 25.37 17.55 -6.35
N CYS A 729 24.91 16.54 -7.09
CA CYS A 729 23.52 16.08 -7.08
C CYS A 729 22.46 17.20 -7.37
N PRO A 730 22.64 18.03 -8.42
CA PRO A 730 21.88 19.27 -8.57
C PRO A 730 20.39 19.08 -8.91
N LEU A 731 20.02 17.93 -9.50
CA LEU A 731 18.65 17.60 -9.88
C LEU A 731 17.87 16.86 -8.78
N THR A 732 18.45 16.70 -7.58
CA THR A 732 17.84 16.04 -6.39
C THR A 732 16.38 16.43 -6.13
N LYS A 733 16.02 17.71 -6.30
CA LYS A 733 14.65 18.18 -6.06
C LYS A 733 13.60 17.50 -6.95
N LEU A 734 13.96 17.06 -8.17
CA LEU A 734 13.02 16.41 -9.10
C LEU A 734 12.49 15.08 -8.55
N VAL A 735 13.30 14.36 -7.75
CA VAL A 735 12.94 13.09 -7.12
C VAL A 735 11.79 13.24 -6.12
N THR A 736 11.57 14.45 -5.59
CA THR A 736 10.48 14.72 -4.63
C THR A 736 9.09 14.76 -5.27
N GLY A 737 9.00 14.88 -6.60
CA GLY A 737 7.74 15.02 -7.34
C GLY A 737 7.02 16.37 -7.18
N SER A 738 7.50 17.27 -6.31
CA SER A 738 6.86 18.56 -6.02
C SER A 738 7.14 19.65 -7.06
N ILE A 739 8.18 19.48 -7.89
CA ILE A 739 8.54 20.41 -8.96
C ILE A 739 7.55 20.27 -10.12
N ARG A 740 6.94 21.40 -10.50
CA ARG A 740 6.02 21.54 -11.63
C ARG A 740 6.72 22.05 -12.91
N PHE A 741 7.78 22.84 -12.79
CA PHE A 741 8.42 23.49 -13.94
C PHE A 741 9.94 23.59 -13.79
N LEU A 742 10.70 23.53 -14.89
CA LEU A 742 12.14 23.83 -14.94
C LEU A 742 12.37 25.23 -15.53
N PHE A 743 12.92 26.18 -14.78
CA PHE A 743 13.23 27.52 -15.29
C PHE A 743 14.73 27.81 -15.16
N PHE A 744 15.51 27.37 -16.14
CA PHE A 744 16.96 27.56 -16.12
C PHE A 744 17.31 28.93 -16.70
N ASP A 745 17.10 29.97 -15.88
CA ASP A 745 17.48 31.35 -16.19
C ASP A 745 19.01 31.52 -16.22
N ASP A 746 19.52 32.23 -17.24
CA ASP A 746 20.93 32.47 -17.54
C ASP A 746 21.79 31.21 -17.37
N TYR A 747 21.46 30.20 -18.16
CA TYR A 747 22.01 28.84 -18.16
C TYR A 747 22.73 28.54 -19.47
N ARG A 748 23.98 28.07 -19.40
CA ARG A 748 24.81 27.73 -20.57
C ARG A 748 24.95 26.20 -20.67
N PRO A 749 24.26 25.51 -21.60
CA PRO A 749 24.23 24.05 -21.62
C PRO A 749 25.60 23.39 -21.67
N VAL A 750 26.53 23.92 -22.47
CA VAL A 750 27.88 23.36 -22.63
C VAL A 750 28.74 23.56 -21.37
N GLU A 751 28.65 24.72 -20.71
CA GLU A 751 29.36 25.01 -19.45
C GLU A 751 28.93 24.07 -18.32
N TYR A 752 27.62 23.85 -18.17
CA TYR A 752 27.06 22.93 -17.16
C TYR A 752 27.33 21.46 -17.48
N ALA A 753 27.52 21.12 -18.76
CA ALA A 753 27.93 19.81 -19.23
C ALA A 753 29.45 19.57 -19.15
N ALA A 754 30.25 20.63 -19.06
CA ALA A 754 31.72 20.57 -18.98
C ALA A 754 32.28 20.71 -17.55
N MET A 755 31.56 21.37 -16.63
CA MET A 755 32.09 21.73 -15.31
C MET A 755 31.32 21.11 -14.11
N PRO A 756 32.05 20.65 -13.07
CA PRO A 756 33.48 20.33 -13.05
C PRO A 756 33.77 19.10 -13.93
N LYS A 757 35.00 19.02 -14.46
CA LYS A 757 35.44 18.04 -15.46
C LYS A 757 35.08 16.59 -15.10
N ASP A 758 35.27 16.20 -13.85
CA ASP A 758 35.13 14.81 -13.39
C ASP A 758 33.72 14.46 -12.89
N ASN A 759 32.84 15.46 -12.71
CA ASN A 759 31.44 15.25 -12.36
C ASN A 759 30.57 16.45 -12.83
N PRO A 760 30.27 16.54 -14.13
CA PRO A 760 29.61 17.72 -14.70
C PRO A 760 28.21 17.95 -14.11
N THR A 761 27.88 19.22 -13.90
CA THR A 761 26.65 19.66 -13.22
C THR A 761 25.38 19.12 -13.89
N VAL A 762 25.33 19.14 -15.22
CA VAL A 762 24.30 18.46 -16.02
C VAL A 762 24.99 17.84 -17.23
N ALA A 763 25.42 16.57 -17.10
CA ALA A 763 26.09 15.83 -18.16
C ALA A 763 25.31 15.87 -19.49
N PRO A 764 25.97 15.82 -20.67
CA PRO A 764 25.31 15.83 -21.98
C PRO A 764 24.21 14.77 -22.09
N THR A 765 24.47 13.55 -21.61
CA THR A 765 23.50 12.45 -21.58
C THR A 765 22.27 12.76 -20.73
N THR A 766 22.45 13.37 -19.54
CA THR A 766 21.37 13.81 -18.66
C THR A 766 20.55 14.94 -19.29
N PHE A 767 21.19 15.95 -19.89
CA PHE A 767 20.50 17.02 -20.62
C PHE A 767 19.65 16.45 -21.77
N LEU A 768 20.26 15.59 -22.60
CA LEU A 768 19.59 14.98 -23.75
C LEU A 768 18.43 14.09 -23.32
N ALA A 769 18.58 13.25 -22.30
CA ALA A 769 17.49 12.41 -21.82
C ALA A 769 16.35 13.23 -21.20
N MET A 770 16.67 14.20 -20.35
CA MET A 770 15.70 15.09 -19.70
C MET A 770 14.86 15.88 -20.73
N PHE A 771 15.49 16.40 -21.79
CA PHE A 771 14.80 17.18 -22.82
C PHE A 771 14.37 16.38 -24.07
N CYS A 772 14.69 15.09 -24.15
CA CYS A 772 14.01 14.13 -25.02
C CYS A 772 12.70 13.59 -24.40
N GLY A 773 12.45 13.83 -23.11
CA GLY A 773 11.40 13.14 -22.37
C GLY A 773 11.69 11.64 -22.26
N GLN A 774 12.95 11.29 -21.97
CA GLN A 774 13.41 9.92 -21.69
C GLN A 774 13.67 9.73 -20.19
N PRO A 775 13.74 8.48 -19.68
CA PRO A 775 14.23 8.22 -18.34
C PRO A 775 15.71 8.60 -18.19
N PHE A 776 16.11 9.05 -16.99
CA PHE A 776 17.51 9.30 -16.61
C PHE A 776 17.70 9.16 -15.09
N ASP A 777 18.89 8.74 -14.68
CA ASP A 777 19.27 8.67 -13.27
C ASP A 777 19.56 10.06 -12.68
N VAL A 778 18.97 10.35 -11.52
CA VAL A 778 19.34 11.53 -10.72
C VAL A 778 20.47 11.17 -9.77
N GLN A 779 21.60 11.89 -9.86
CA GLN A 779 22.63 11.84 -8.84
C GLN A 779 22.04 12.22 -7.46
N MET A 780 22.29 11.37 -6.46
CA MET A 780 21.82 11.56 -5.07
C MET A 780 22.98 11.34 -4.11
N PRO A 781 23.07 12.07 -2.98
CA PRO A 781 24.09 11.81 -1.96
C PRO A 781 23.93 10.40 -1.38
N GLN A 782 25.02 9.64 -1.29
CA GLN A 782 25.03 8.25 -0.82
C GLN A 782 24.42 8.07 0.59
N ASN A 783 24.43 9.13 1.41
CA ASN A 783 23.89 9.13 2.77
C ASN A 783 22.35 9.13 2.82
N HIS A 784 21.64 9.41 1.71
CA HIS A 784 20.19 9.58 1.71
C HIS A 784 19.41 8.46 1.00
N HIS A 785 19.96 7.81 -0.04
CA HIS A 785 19.25 6.79 -0.81
C HIS A 785 20.14 5.60 -1.19
N PHE A 786 19.53 4.41 -1.32
CA PHE A 786 20.19 3.17 -1.74
C PHE A 786 20.45 3.09 -3.27
N GLY A 787 20.95 4.17 -3.86
CA GLY A 787 21.22 4.29 -5.30
C GLY A 787 20.70 5.60 -5.90
N HIS A 788 20.88 5.73 -7.21
CA HIS A 788 20.30 6.81 -8.01
C HIS A 788 18.90 6.39 -8.47
N PRO A 789 17.87 7.24 -8.28
CA PRO A 789 16.54 6.99 -8.80
C PRO A 789 16.46 7.44 -10.26
N GLU A 790 16.05 6.52 -11.13
CA GLU A 790 15.60 6.83 -12.48
C GLU A 790 14.31 7.68 -12.40
N ILE A 791 14.30 8.83 -13.09
CA ILE A 791 13.10 9.65 -13.29
C ILE A 791 12.88 9.90 -14.79
N LYS A 792 11.63 10.18 -15.17
CA LYS A 792 11.28 10.63 -16.51
C LYS A 792 10.59 11.98 -16.41
N TRP A 793 11.26 13.06 -16.83
CA TRP A 793 10.66 14.38 -16.84
C TRP A 793 9.54 14.48 -17.89
N ARG A 794 8.41 15.13 -17.54
CA ARG A 794 7.18 15.23 -18.35
C ARG A 794 6.39 16.52 -18.14
N ARG A 795 6.96 17.55 -17.52
CA ARG A 795 6.27 18.82 -17.24
C ARG A 795 7.00 20.01 -17.88
N GLY A 796 6.44 21.20 -17.76
CA GLY A 796 6.97 22.42 -18.37
C GLY A 796 8.46 22.69 -18.11
N ALA A 797 9.13 23.27 -19.10
CA ALA A 797 10.51 23.73 -19.02
C ALA A 797 10.72 24.95 -19.93
N ALA A 798 11.58 25.88 -19.51
CA ALA A 798 12.04 27.02 -20.29
C ALA A 798 13.44 27.46 -19.82
N MET A 799 14.17 28.19 -20.65
CA MET A 799 15.53 28.64 -20.39
C MET A 799 15.76 30.08 -20.84
N THR A 800 16.72 30.77 -20.22
CA THR A 800 17.37 31.96 -20.82
C THR A 800 18.88 31.78 -20.81
N ALA A 801 19.61 32.46 -21.70
CA ALA A 801 21.07 32.40 -21.74
C ALA A 801 21.74 33.66 -22.28
N LYS A 802 23.02 33.86 -21.94
CA LYS A 802 23.92 34.74 -22.72
C LYS A 802 24.28 34.06 -24.03
N GLU A 803 24.32 34.85 -25.11
CA GLU A 803 24.69 34.38 -26.45
C GLU A 803 26.18 34.04 -26.59
N GLU A 804 27.03 34.94 -26.11
CA GLU A 804 28.48 34.74 -25.97
C GLU A 804 28.79 33.39 -25.28
N GLY A 805 29.59 32.55 -25.92
CA GLY A 805 30.03 31.26 -25.36
C GLY A 805 28.95 30.19 -25.23
N LEU A 806 27.73 30.39 -25.75
CA LEU A 806 26.60 29.51 -25.46
C LEU A 806 26.77 28.07 -25.99
N TRP A 807 27.34 27.95 -27.18
CA TRP A 807 27.50 26.70 -27.93
C TRP A 807 28.96 26.41 -28.30
N ASP A 808 29.92 27.11 -27.69
CA ASP A 808 31.33 26.91 -27.93
C ASP A 808 31.83 25.64 -27.20
N PRO A 809 32.63 24.76 -27.85
CA PRO A 809 33.15 23.55 -27.23
C PRO A 809 33.98 23.84 -25.98
N MET A 810 33.64 23.18 -24.87
CA MET A 810 34.28 23.37 -23.57
C MET A 810 34.57 22.03 -22.89
N GLY A 811 35.76 21.90 -22.30
CA GLY A 811 36.18 20.69 -21.58
C GLY A 811 36.21 19.47 -22.48
N ALA A 812 35.39 18.45 -22.16
CA ALA A 812 35.25 17.22 -22.93
C ALA A 812 34.01 17.20 -23.86
N VAL A 813 33.19 18.24 -23.87
CA VAL A 813 31.91 18.23 -24.61
C VAL A 813 32.16 18.40 -26.10
N THR A 814 31.75 17.41 -26.89
CA THR A 814 32.02 17.34 -28.33
C THR A 814 31.07 18.23 -29.15
N ARG A 815 31.51 18.61 -30.36
CA ARG A 815 30.66 19.35 -31.32
C ARG A 815 29.37 18.59 -31.69
N GLU A 816 29.35 17.26 -31.61
CA GLU A 816 28.14 16.48 -31.92
C GLU A 816 27.16 16.46 -30.75
N GLU A 817 27.64 16.37 -29.51
CA GLU A 817 26.79 16.57 -28.32
C GLU A 817 26.18 17.98 -28.31
N ILE A 818 26.93 19.01 -28.72
CA ILE A 818 26.42 20.38 -28.86
C ILE A 818 25.28 20.47 -29.87
N ARG A 819 25.45 19.88 -31.08
CA ARG A 819 24.37 19.77 -32.08
C ARG A 819 23.15 19.01 -31.53
N HIS A 820 23.40 17.92 -30.79
CA HIS A 820 22.33 17.14 -30.17
C HIS A 820 21.58 17.95 -29.11
N MET A 821 22.27 18.79 -28.31
CA MET A 821 21.66 19.68 -27.30
C MET A 821 20.87 20.81 -27.95
N GLN A 822 21.43 21.47 -28.98
CA GLN A 822 20.73 22.45 -29.83
C GLN A 822 19.43 21.85 -30.39
N ALA A 823 19.45 20.60 -30.84
CA ALA A 823 18.28 19.88 -31.35
C ALA A 823 17.22 19.51 -30.28
N ARG A 824 17.35 19.96 -29.02
CA ARG A 824 16.31 19.86 -27.96
C ARG A 824 15.69 21.20 -27.58
N VAL A 825 16.20 22.31 -28.09
CA VAL A 825 15.69 23.65 -27.82
C VAL A 825 15.08 24.31 -29.07
N VAL A 826 14.34 25.39 -28.84
CA VAL A 826 14.02 26.41 -29.85
C VAL A 826 14.64 27.70 -29.36
N GLN A 827 15.62 28.23 -30.11
CA GLN A 827 16.33 29.44 -29.75
C GLN A 827 15.57 30.67 -30.27
N PHE A 828 15.29 31.61 -29.37
CA PHE A 828 14.68 32.91 -29.66
C PHE A 828 15.71 34.00 -29.35
N ALA A 829 15.94 34.94 -30.27
CA ALA A 829 17.04 35.90 -30.18
C ALA A 829 16.56 37.28 -29.71
N ALA A 830 16.96 37.65 -28.48
CA ALA A 830 16.88 38.99 -27.94
C ALA A 830 18.19 39.74 -28.27
N THR A 831 18.15 40.71 -29.17
CA THR A 831 19.31 41.51 -29.61
C THR A 831 19.41 42.87 -28.92
N ASP A 832 18.30 43.47 -28.50
CA ASP A 832 18.29 44.81 -27.88
C ASP A 832 18.76 44.77 -26.40
N VAL A 833 19.53 45.78 -25.99
CA VAL A 833 20.05 45.92 -24.62
C VAL A 833 19.25 47.00 -23.91
N ILE A 834 18.46 46.59 -22.92
CA ILE A 834 17.45 47.45 -22.30
C ILE A 834 17.97 47.95 -20.93
N PRO A 835 17.76 49.23 -20.56
CA PRO A 835 18.26 49.78 -19.29
C PRO A 835 17.76 49.01 -18.05
N ASP A 836 18.72 48.60 -17.22
CA ASP A 836 18.55 47.63 -16.11
C ASP A 836 17.55 48.07 -15.02
N VAL A 837 17.22 49.36 -14.99
CA VAL A 837 16.25 49.96 -14.05
C VAL A 837 14.81 49.56 -14.38
N VAL A 838 14.47 49.39 -15.66
CA VAL A 838 13.08 49.24 -16.13
C VAL A 838 12.45 47.91 -15.71
N PHE A 839 13.24 46.83 -15.65
CA PHE A 839 12.70 45.49 -15.42
C PHE A 839 12.67 45.03 -13.95
N ARG A 840 13.52 45.60 -13.08
CA ARG A 840 13.66 45.16 -11.68
C ARG A 840 12.43 45.41 -10.80
N THR A 841 11.53 46.29 -11.24
CA THR A 841 10.33 46.73 -10.50
C THR A 841 9.02 46.16 -11.05
N LEU A 842 9.05 45.39 -12.13
CA LEU A 842 7.82 44.90 -12.77
C LEU A 842 7.10 43.82 -11.94
N PRO A 843 5.76 43.83 -11.93
CA PRO A 843 4.97 42.78 -11.32
C PRO A 843 5.06 41.48 -12.13
N LYS A 844 5.04 40.32 -11.45
CA LYS A 844 5.13 38.99 -12.09
C LYS A 844 3.75 38.45 -12.45
N CYS A 845 3.05 39.08 -13.38
CA CYS A 845 1.62 38.80 -13.60
C CYS A 845 1.35 37.42 -14.23
N LYS A 846 0.99 36.45 -13.38
CA LYS A 846 0.59 35.09 -13.79
C LYS A 846 -0.69 35.05 -14.65
N GLU A 847 -1.67 35.91 -14.40
CA GLU A 847 -2.94 35.95 -15.13
C GLU A 847 -2.72 36.39 -16.59
N SER A 848 -2.01 37.50 -16.79
CA SER A 848 -1.69 38.03 -18.12
C SER A 848 -0.65 37.20 -18.86
N TRP A 849 0.33 36.61 -18.16
CA TRP A 849 1.25 35.63 -18.76
C TRP A 849 0.51 34.38 -19.25
N SER A 850 -0.40 33.85 -18.42
CA SER A 850 -1.20 32.68 -18.79
C SER A 850 -2.15 32.97 -19.95
N ARG A 851 -2.73 34.18 -19.97
CA ARG A 851 -3.58 34.67 -21.07
C ARG A 851 -2.79 34.82 -22.36
N TRP A 852 -1.59 35.38 -22.31
CA TRP A 852 -0.67 35.47 -23.44
C TRP A 852 -0.37 34.08 -24.01
N VAL A 853 0.16 33.16 -23.20
CA VAL A 853 0.47 31.78 -23.65
C VAL A 853 -0.76 31.07 -24.22
N LEU A 854 -1.95 31.26 -23.64
CA LEU A 854 -3.20 30.69 -24.13
C LEU A 854 -3.64 31.26 -25.49
N MET A 855 -3.65 32.59 -25.65
CA MET A 855 -4.16 33.25 -26.85
C MET A 855 -3.18 33.15 -28.02
N ASP A 856 -1.90 33.48 -27.79
CA ASP A 856 -0.88 33.52 -28.84
C ASP A 856 -0.56 32.11 -29.38
N SER A 857 -0.61 31.07 -28.55
CA SER A 857 -0.45 29.69 -29.04
C SER A 857 -1.60 29.22 -29.92
N VAL A 858 -2.80 29.79 -29.75
CA VAL A 858 -3.95 29.57 -30.66
C VAL A 858 -3.79 30.39 -31.94
N ALA A 859 -3.24 31.61 -31.86
CA ALA A 859 -2.92 32.41 -33.04
C ALA A 859 -1.85 31.71 -33.91
N PHE A 860 -0.75 31.23 -33.31
CA PHE A 860 0.27 30.43 -33.99
C PHE A 860 -0.31 29.20 -34.70
N ALA A 861 -1.24 28.49 -34.04
CA ALA A 861 -1.88 27.31 -34.59
C ALA A 861 -2.89 27.60 -35.72
N ARG A 862 -3.34 28.86 -35.86
CA ARG A 862 -4.14 29.33 -37.01
C ARG A 862 -3.25 29.84 -38.15
N ARG A 863 -2.13 30.48 -37.82
CA ARG A 863 -1.15 31.03 -38.77
C ARG A 863 -0.29 29.94 -39.42
N SER A 864 0.00 28.87 -38.68
CA SER A 864 0.66 27.68 -39.21
C SER A 864 -0.30 26.96 -40.18
N PRO A 865 0.07 26.72 -41.45
CA PRO A 865 -0.74 25.87 -42.31
C PRO A 865 -0.86 24.48 -41.67
N PRO A 866 -2.02 23.80 -41.80
CA PRO A 866 -2.17 22.44 -41.30
C PRO A 866 -1.09 21.58 -41.95
N VAL A 867 -0.20 21.01 -41.15
CA VAL A 867 0.91 20.19 -41.66
C VAL A 867 0.30 19.06 -42.45
N ALA A 868 0.43 19.15 -43.77
CA ALA A 868 -0.06 18.14 -44.69
C ALA A 868 0.71 16.85 -44.38
N PHE A 869 0.09 15.96 -43.58
CA PHE A 869 0.59 14.62 -43.36
C PHE A 869 0.91 14.04 -44.73
N PRO A 870 2.18 13.68 -45.01
CA PRO A 870 2.50 13.08 -46.28
C PRO A 870 1.58 11.90 -46.48
N GLN A 871 0.79 11.90 -47.55
CA GLN A 871 0.00 10.74 -47.96
C GLN A 871 1.00 9.67 -48.42
N THR A 872 1.63 9.02 -47.45
CA THR A 872 2.53 7.90 -47.63
C THR A 872 1.77 6.88 -48.44
N ARG A 873 2.26 6.62 -49.65
CA ARG A 873 1.65 5.68 -50.60
C ARG A 873 1.82 4.26 -50.07
N LEU A 874 1.02 3.90 -49.06
CA LEU A 874 0.85 2.56 -48.50
C LEU A 874 0.06 1.68 -49.48
N ARG A 875 0.58 1.60 -50.70
CA ARG A 875 0.16 0.72 -51.80
C ARG A 875 1.25 -0.27 -52.21
N ARG A 876 2.31 -0.43 -51.42
CA ARG A 876 2.99 -1.73 -51.35
C ARG A 876 2.12 -2.65 -50.51
N ARG A 877 1.48 -3.63 -51.16
CA ARG A 877 0.86 -4.77 -50.47
C ARG A 877 1.94 -5.39 -49.58
N LEU A 878 1.63 -5.60 -48.31
CA LEU A 878 2.37 -6.60 -47.53
C LEU A 878 2.12 -7.96 -48.21
N PRO A 879 3.15 -8.82 -48.39
CA PRO A 879 2.90 -10.20 -48.77
C PRO A 879 2.03 -10.85 -47.69
N ALA A 880 1.12 -11.74 -48.10
CA ALA A 880 0.28 -12.45 -47.16
C ALA A 880 1.16 -13.26 -46.20
N LEU A 881 0.87 -13.16 -44.90
CA LEU A 881 1.42 -14.11 -43.93
C LEU A 881 0.90 -15.51 -44.31
N PRO A 882 1.76 -16.54 -44.37
CA PRO A 882 1.30 -17.90 -44.61
C PRO A 882 0.33 -18.30 -43.49
N LEU A 883 -0.76 -18.97 -43.87
CA LEU A 883 -1.70 -19.53 -42.92
C LEU A 883 -1.00 -20.65 -42.15
N LEU A 884 -1.22 -20.70 -40.84
CA LEU A 884 -0.91 -21.86 -40.03
C LEU A 884 -1.96 -22.94 -40.33
N GLU A 885 -1.53 -24.05 -40.89
CA GLU A 885 -2.37 -25.24 -41.08
C GLU A 885 -2.43 -26.03 -39.77
N ASP A 886 -3.63 -26.52 -39.42
CA ASP A 886 -3.84 -27.29 -38.19
C ASP A 886 -3.33 -28.74 -38.34
N PRO A 887 -2.71 -29.33 -37.30
CA PRO A 887 -2.12 -30.67 -37.37
C PRO A 887 -3.18 -31.78 -37.24
N ALA A 888 -3.58 -32.37 -38.37
CA ALA A 888 -4.26 -33.66 -38.43
C ALA A 888 -3.75 -34.47 -39.64
N GLY A 889 -3.46 -35.76 -39.55
CA GLY A 889 -3.44 -36.64 -38.37
C GLY A 889 -2.82 -38.00 -38.71
N HIS A 890 -2.62 -38.87 -37.72
CA HIS A 890 -2.19 -40.24 -37.99
C HIS A 890 -3.34 -41.08 -38.56
N GLY A 891 -3.07 -41.80 -39.64
CA GLY A 891 -3.90 -42.84 -40.24
C GLY A 891 -3.00 -43.86 -40.93
N GLU A 892 -3.38 -45.13 -40.94
CA GLU A 892 -2.47 -46.25 -41.26
C GLU A 892 -2.73 -46.88 -42.64
N SER A 893 -1.64 -47.23 -43.31
CA SER A 893 -1.44 -48.49 -44.07
C SER A 893 -2.17 -48.79 -45.40
N GLN A 894 -1.47 -49.62 -46.19
CA GLN A 894 -1.89 -50.50 -47.29
C GLN A 894 -2.11 -49.95 -48.71
N ASP A 895 -1.08 -50.17 -49.53
CA ASP A 895 -1.05 -51.08 -50.71
C ASP A 895 -1.75 -50.76 -52.05
N ASP A 896 -1.22 -51.47 -53.07
CA ASP A 896 -1.61 -51.70 -54.47
C ASP A 896 -1.29 -50.70 -55.61
N ASP A 897 -1.01 -51.31 -56.78
CA ASP A 897 -0.40 -50.76 -57.99
C ASP A 897 -1.35 -49.96 -58.91
N GLY A 898 -0.80 -49.16 -59.84
CA GLY A 898 -1.57 -48.72 -61.02
C GLY A 898 -1.01 -47.60 -61.90
N VAL A 899 -0.15 -47.99 -62.88
CA VAL A 899 0.22 -47.26 -64.13
C VAL A 899 1.03 -45.96 -63.98
#